data_AF-A0A409Y4U3-F1
#
_entry.id   AF-A0A409Y4U3-F1
#
_cell.length_a   1.000
_cell.length_b   1.000
_cell.length_c   1.000
_cell.angle_alpha   90.00
_cell.angle_beta   90.00
_cell.angle_gamma   90.00
#
_symmetry.space_group_name_H-M   'P 1'
#
loop_
_entity.id
_entity.type
_entity.pdbx_description
1 polymer ?
#
loop_
_entity_poly.entity_id
_entity_poly.type
_entity_poly.pdbx_seq_one_letter_code
_entity_poly.pdbx_strand_id
1 'polypeptide(L)'
;MAQTEIWTERLLLRAAEERDLPAFKKFMWDEEAMKYWSTAAHTDIEQTKRFLDQMIKSPYNGVSDFVICLPDPENTGISSDGSDETATPIGKAGLWNGTEIGFIIAREFWGKGYAFEALDAIVKQFWATNDKVDARIKADVDPRNKRCLRLLKKLGFVEIGRAKDTYETHIGCPRSETTPSTLQAELLPRWKVLYDPDLLDHILSFLNPRTYHDVFIFRIDQPASQHLLWAALVCKQFFPSAMSVLWASMDSWELLLDLIPRPVLDKESSMYIQRDVLLDEHLQRLALYARYIRRLRIPEDFLPVSSYSLYVSIARHRPRLFPALQSLAVSFSDSEPETQNLLGVALFAPSPAMTSFEITNIDSTTDVPAATFLHNVYIESPKLKKLTLWGVCGPLLLRSVAKFSQLEHIELDLQRAKLSSDFLKNLSELERLTHLSLLVDHHQGPLTANSTFARLSATTLTFPLLEFLVLAGSPPIVSECMQLMHAPVLEMLIMIFRADFQNVTEKCFERVAQMAPSLRRFRSVTHRATGRVPICALSSLRSCSRLEEVEIAMRNLTVDVLRTISVNSLGMFSPWKGLRTLDLTGTWVSPIEGQLWISSLHLFPPVCPNLIRLSLSVLLPTYTDKSNIEAMNAQIQKRLRPCHLLESLCVSKFHNCPDNPDVHKAFSVQDAIVISRYIDHIFPHLKSIVFLPSQAEPDWSLGVAQLVEELQAVRKSERDHGCACHKP
;
A
#
# COMPACT_ATOMS: atom_id res chain seq x y z
N MET A 1 -14.11 29.11 33.67
CA MET A 1 -14.64 28.06 32.76
C MET A 1 -16.09 28.40 32.50
N ALA A 2 -16.58 28.28 31.28
CA ALA A 2 -17.97 28.60 30.97
C ALA A 2 -18.90 27.55 31.59
N GLN A 3 -20.01 27.98 32.20
CA GLN A 3 -21.06 27.07 32.63
C GLN A 3 -21.66 26.38 31.42
N THR A 4 -21.93 25.08 31.54
CA THR A 4 -22.42 24.21 30.47
C THR A 4 -23.69 23.51 30.95
N GLU A 5 -24.71 23.49 30.11
CA GLU A 5 -25.87 22.63 30.28
C GLU A 5 -25.67 21.32 29.51
N ILE A 6 -26.04 20.19 30.12
CA ILE A 6 -25.93 18.88 29.49
C ILE A 6 -27.33 18.28 29.40
N TRP A 7 -27.79 18.12 28.18
CA TRP A 7 -29.02 17.39 27.87
C TRP A 7 -28.69 15.92 27.64
N THR A 8 -29.41 15.06 28.35
CA THR A 8 -29.41 13.60 28.16
C THR A 8 -30.75 13.18 27.58
N GLU A 9 -31.01 11.88 27.46
CA GLU A 9 -32.27 11.37 26.91
C GLU A 9 -33.48 11.82 27.76
N ARG A 10 -33.31 11.90 29.09
CA ARG A 10 -34.40 12.19 30.03
C ARG A 10 -34.08 13.30 31.04
N LEU A 11 -32.82 13.74 31.14
CA LEU A 11 -32.37 14.68 32.17
C LEU A 11 -31.73 15.93 31.56
N LEU A 12 -31.91 17.04 32.25
CA LEU A 12 -31.11 18.26 32.12
C LEU A 12 -30.14 18.34 33.30
N LEU A 13 -28.84 18.49 33.03
CA LEU A 13 -27.83 18.79 34.04
C LEU A 13 -27.42 20.26 33.90
N ARG A 14 -27.62 21.05 34.95
CA ARG A 14 -27.34 22.49 34.95
C ARG A 14 -26.65 22.96 36.23
N ALA A 15 -26.20 24.21 36.23
CA ALA A 15 -25.70 24.86 37.43
C ALA A 15 -26.77 24.91 38.53
N ALA A 16 -26.32 24.82 39.78
CA ALA A 16 -27.15 25.07 40.96
C ALA A 16 -27.48 26.55 41.08
N GLU A 17 -28.70 26.83 41.52
CA GLU A 17 -29.23 28.18 41.75
C GLU A 17 -29.99 28.26 43.07
N GLU A 18 -30.20 29.47 43.59
CA GLU A 18 -30.91 29.68 44.87
C GLU A 18 -32.33 29.08 44.88
N ARG A 19 -32.99 29.06 43.70
CA ARG A 19 -34.33 28.45 43.53
C ARG A 19 -34.39 26.95 43.79
N ASP A 20 -33.24 26.25 43.80
CA ASP A 20 -33.18 24.81 44.02
C ASP A 20 -33.33 24.42 45.50
N LEU A 21 -33.30 25.39 46.42
CA LEU A 21 -33.37 25.16 47.87
C LEU A 21 -34.53 24.25 48.32
N PRO A 22 -35.78 24.41 47.82
CA PRO A 22 -36.89 23.53 48.19
C PRO A 22 -36.66 22.07 47.77
N ALA A 23 -36.03 21.84 46.60
CA ALA A 23 -35.73 20.50 46.12
C ALA A 23 -34.57 19.88 46.92
N PHE A 24 -33.51 20.64 47.20
CA PHE A 24 -32.41 20.21 48.06
C PHE A 24 -32.88 19.84 49.46
N LYS A 25 -33.85 20.57 50.01
CA LYS A 25 -34.49 20.21 51.29
C LYS A 25 -35.07 18.79 51.24
N LYS A 26 -35.77 18.42 50.16
CA LYS A 26 -36.44 17.11 50.06
C LYS A 26 -35.47 15.93 50.22
N PHE A 27 -34.33 15.94 49.52
CA PHE A 27 -33.39 14.82 49.55
C PHE A 27 -32.32 14.93 50.64
N MET A 28 -31.98 16.14 51.11
CA MET A 28 -31.03 16.32 52.21
C MET A 28 -31.65 16.08 53.59
N TRP A 29 -32.99 16.04 53.70
CA TRP A 29 -33.70 15.72 54.94
C TRP A 29 -34.13 14.25 55.01
N ASP A 30 -34.01 13.48 53.93
CA ASP A 30 -34.35 12.05 53.91
C ASP A 30 -33.19 11.24 54.49
N GLU A 31 -33.41 10.63 55.66
CA GLU A 31 -32.39 9.84 56.38
C GLU A 31 -31.84 8.68 55.54
N GLU A 32 -32.66 8.03 54.72
CA GLU A 32 -32.20 6.90 53.91
C GLU A 32 -31.39 7.37 52.71
N ALA A 33 -31.70 8.54 52.13
CA ALA A 33 -30.89 9.16 51.08
C ALA A 33 -29.54 9.69 51.61
N MET A 34 -29.54 10.23 52.82
CA MET A 34 -28.35 10.81 53.46
C MET A 34 -27.50 9.81 54.22
N LYS A 35 -27.97 8.57 54.39
CA LYS A 35 -27.31 7.50 55.15
C LYS A 35 -25.82 7.32 54.90
N TYR A 36 -25.38 7.44 53.64
CA TYR A 36 -23.97 7.30 53.24
C TYR A 36 -23.35 8.64 52.81
N TRP A 37 -24.01 9.75 53.10
CA TRP A 37 -23.50 11.09 52.84
C TRP A 37 -22.51 11.52 53.92
N SER A 38 -21.72 12.55 53.64
CA SER A 38 -20.69 13.05 54.55
C SER A 38 -21.25 13.59 55.86
N THR A 39 -22.52 14.03 55.87
CA THR A 39 -23.25 14.54 57.04
C THR A 39 -24.54 13.78 57.26
N ALA A 40 -25.10 13.88 58.47
CA ALA A 40 -26.44 13.40 58.74
C ALA A 40 -27.48 14.18 57.92
N ALA A 41 -28.69 13.62 57.84
CA ALA A 41 -29.83 14.34 57.30
C ALA A 41 -29.97 15.70 58.00
N HIS A 42 -30.19 16.74 57.21
CA HIS A 42 -30.29 18.10 57.71
C HIS A 42 -31.55 18.23 58.58
N THR A 43 -31.41 18.92 59.70
CA THR A 43 -32.50 19.14 60.66
C THR A 43 -33.11 20.54 60.57
N ASP A 44 -32.46 21.44 59.83
CA ASP A 44 -32.89 22.83 59.64
C ASP A 44 -32.55 23.33 58.23
N ILE A 45 -33.35 24.28 57.75
CA ILE A 45 -33.25 24.81 56.38
C ILE A 45 -31.96 25.59 56.17
N GLU A 46 -31.43 26.25 57.21
CA GLU A 46 -30.16 26.98 57.13
C GLU A 46 -28.94 26.06 56.91
N GLN A 47 -29.04 24.78 57.28
CA GLN A 47 -28.01 23.79 56.92
C GLN A 47 -28.04 23.48 55.42
N THR A 48 -29.23 23.24 54.87
CA THR A 48 -29.43 23.01 53.42
C THR A 48 -29.03 24.24 52.61
N LYS A 49 -29.39 25.43 53.07
CA LYS A 49 -29.04 26.69 52.42
C LYS A 49 -27.53 26.89 52.37
N ARG A 50 -26.82 26.69 53.49
CA ARG A 50 -25.34 26.76 53.50
C ARG A 50 -24.68 25.78 52.54
N PHE A 51 -25.21 24.56 52.43
CA PHE A 51 -24.70 23.58 51.47
C PHE A 51 -24.91 24.05 50.02
N LEU A 52 -26.12 24.52 49.69
CA LEU A 52 -26.44 25.02 48.37
C LEU A 52 -25.60 26.26 48.02
N ASP A 53 -25.46 27.21 48.95
CA ASP A 53 -24.63 28.41 48.77
C ASP A 53 -23.16 28.05 48.49
N GLN A 54 -22.63 27.01 49.14
CA GLN A 54 -21.28 26.50 48.88
C GLN A 54 -21.16 25.89 47.49
N MET A 55 -22.17 25.12 47.07
CA MET A 55 -22.22 24.58 45.71
C MET A 55 -22.30 25.71 44.67
N ILE A 56 -23.16 26.71 44.87
CA ILE A 56 -23.33 27.86 43.95
C ILE A 56 -22.02 28.64 43.78
N LYS A 57 -21.30 28.89 44.89
CA LYS A 57 -20.02 29.64 44.90
C LYS A 57 -18.85 28.84 44.35
N SER A 58 -18.98 27.53 44.18
CA SER A 58 -17.90 26.66 43.72
C SER A 58 -17.53 26.96 42.28
N PRO A 59 -16.23 27.00 41.91
CA PRO A 59 -15.80 27.13 40.51
C PRO A 59 -16.21 25.93 39.64
N TYR A 60 -16.68 24.85 40.26
CA TYR A 60 -17.14 23.63 39.59
C TYR A 60 -18.65 23.64 39.27
N ASN A 61 -19.41 24.61 39.80
CA ASN A 61 -20.85 24.71 39.58
C ASN A 61 -21.18 24.92 38.10
N GLY A 62 -21.92 24.00 37.50
CA GLY A 62 -22.25 24.03 36.08
C GLY A 62 -21.04 23.78 35.16
N VAL A 63 -19.90 23.37 35.71
CA VAL A 63 -18.70 23.01 34.94
C VAL A 63 -18.42 21.52 35.09
N SER A 64 -18.46 21.02 36.33
CA SER A 64 -18.27 19.61 36.62
C SER A 64 -19.15 19.08 37.76
N ASP A 65 -19.81 19.93 38.55
CA ASP A 65 -20.84 19.57 39.54
C ASP A 65 -22.18 20.22 39.15
N PHE A 66 -23.23 19.41 39.12
CA PHE A 66 -24.51 19.77 38.49
C PHE A 66 -25.71 19.40 39.35
N VAL A 67 -26.78 20.18 39.21
CA VAL A 67 -28.13 19.79 39.60
C VAL A 67 -28.72 18.92 38.49
N ILE A 68 -29.36 17.82 38.89
CA ILE A 68 -30.05 16.92 37.98
C ILE A 68 -31.52 17.31 37.96
N CYS A 69 -32.02 17.68 36.79
CA CYS A 69 -33.40 18.09 36.58
C CYS A 69 -34.13 17.10 35.65
N LEU A 70 -35.39 16.82 35.95
CA LEU A 70 -36.33 16.20 35.02
C LEU A 70 -37.11 17.30 34.30
N PRO A 71 -36.95 17.45 32.97
CA PRO A 71 -37.76 18.36 32.17
C PRO A 71 -39.23 17.94 32.19
N ASP A 72 -40.16 18.90 32.23
CA ASP A 72 -41.59 18.64 32.05
C ASP A 72 -41.91 18.28 30.58
N PRO A 73 -42.49 17.10 30.30
CA PRO A 73 -42.83 16.69 28.94
C PRO A 73 -43.92 17.54 28.26
N GLU A 74 -44.74 18.29 28.99
CA GLU A 74 -45.80 19.12 28.40
C GLU A 74 -45.34 20.54 28.01
N ASN A 75 -44.12 20.96 28.36
CA ASN A 75 -43.65 22.32 28.12
C ASN A 75 -42.16 22.39 27.78
N THR A 76 -41.75 21.74 26.69
CA THR A 76 -40.38 21.80 26.13
C THR A 76 -40.10 23.08 25.33
N GLY A 77 -40.88 24.15 25.54
CA GLY A 77 -40.67 25.45 24.91
C GLY A 77 -39.67 26.28 25.70
N ILE A 78 -38.59 26.70 25.05
CA ILE A 78 -37.65 27.70 25.59
C ILE A 78 -38.44 28.97 25.91
N SER A 79 -38.55 29.33 27.19
CA SER A 79 -39.08 30.64 27.60
C SER A 79 -38.13 31.73 27.12
N SER A 80 -38.67 32.73 26.43
CA SER A 80 -37.93 33.86 25.86
C SER A 80 -37.30 34.80 26.90
N ASP A 81 -37.39 34.49 28.18
CA ASP A 81 -36.77 35.22 29.29
C ASP A 81 -35.70 34.43 30.06
N GLY A 82 -35.42 33.17 29.67
CA GLY A 82 -34.40 32.34 30.33
C GLY A 82 -34.75 31.93 31.77
N SER A 83 -35.99 32.10 32.21
CA SER A 83 -36.44 31.56 33.50
C SER A 83 -36.83 30.08 33.33
N ASP A 84 -35.94 29.23 33.82
CA ASP A 84 -35.99 27.76 33.76
C ASP A 84 -36.91 27.21 34.87
N GLU A 85 -38.18 27.67 34.88
CA GLU A 85 -39.22 27.22 35.84
C GLU A 85 -39.82 25.85 35.49
N THR A 86 -39.37 25.20 34.41
CA THR A 86 -40.03 24.04 33.78
C THR A 86 -39.32 22.69 34.00
N ALA A 87 -38.19 22.65 34.71
CA ALA A 87 -37.46 21.42 35.00
C ALA A 87 -37.36 21.16 36.52
N THR A 88 -37.89 20.02 36.97
CA THR A 88 -37.93 19.67 38.40
C THR A 88 -36.58 19.12 38.87
N PRO A 89 -35.91 19.75 39.85
CA PRO A 89 -34.67 19.20 40.39
C PRO A 89 -34.93 17.92 41.19
N ILE A 90 -34.24 16.84 40.84
CA ILE A 90 -34.39 15.51 41.45
C ILE A 90 -33.15 15.03 42.20
N GLY A 91 -32.04 15.76 42.13
CA GLY A 91 -30.80 15.43 42.82
C GLY A 91 -29.62 16.27 42.36
N LYS A 92 -28.40 15.87 42.75
CA LYS A 92 -27.15 16.41 42.22
C LYS A 92 -26.18 15.30 41.84
N ALA A 93 -25.31 15.57 40.87
CA ALA A 93 -24.17 14.73 40.57
C ALA A 93 -23.02 15.55 39.99
N GLY A 94 -21.80 15.13 40.31
CA GLY A 94 -20.61 15.54 39.58
C GLY A 94 -19.33 15.55 40.41
N LEU A 95 -18.32 16.22 39.87
CA LEU A 95 -16.98 16.35 40.41
C LEU A 95 -16.88 17.64 41.25
N TRP A 96 -17.16 17.52 42.54
CA TRP A 96 -17.28 18.68 43.44
C TRP A 96 -15.95 19.43 43.67
N ASN A 97 -14.81 18.77 43.46
CA ASN A 97 -13.46 19.34 43.50
C ASN A 97 -12.70 19.17 42.16
N GLY A 98 -13.41 18.83 41.09
CA GLY A 98 -12.84 18.55 39.77
C GLY A 98 -12.19 17.18 39.60
N THR A 99 -12.06 16.36 40.65
CA THR A 99 -11.43 15.02 40.56
C THR A 99 -12.21 13.91 41.27
N GLU A 100 -13.09 14.25 42.21
CA GLU A 100 -13.85 13.29 43.00
C GLU A 100 -15.33 13.36 42.69
N ILE A 101 -15.91 12.24 42.26
CA ILE A 101 -17.30 12.14 41.85
C ILE A 101 -18.21 11.82 43.03
N GLY A 102 -19.31 12.56 43.14
CA GLY A 102 -20.34 12.35 44.16
C GLY A 102 -21.72 12.63 43.62
N PHE A 103 -22.73 11.92 44.13
CA PHE A 103 -24.12 12.10 43.70
C PHE A 103 -25.12 11.74 44.80
N ILE A 104 -26.25 12.44 44.79
CA ILE A 104 -27.41 12.14 45.63
C ILE A 104 -28.68 12.38 44.81
N ILE A 105 -29.61 11.45 44.88
CA ILE A 105 -30.90 11.50 44.17
C ILE A 105 -32.00 11.39 45.22
N ALA A 106 -33.08 12.16 45.07
CA ALA A 106 -34.23 12.01 45.94
C ALA A 106 -34.82 10.59 45.84
N ARG A 107 -35.20 10.03 46.99
CA ARG A 107 -35.55 8.61 47.12
C ARG A 107 -36.66 8.15 46.18
N GLU A 108 -37.63 9.02 45.87
CA GLU A 108 -38.73 8.77 44.94
C GLU A 108 -38.31 8.53 43.47
N PHE A 109 -37.06 8.85 43.13
CA PHE A 109 -36.48 8.64 41.80
C PHE A 109 -35.47 7.47 41.74
N TRP A 110 -35.30 6.73 42.84
CA TRP A 110 -34.41 5.57 42.86
C TRP A 110 -34.94 4.42 41.99
N GLY A 111 -34.02 3.60 41.48
CA GLY A 111 -34.36 2.42 40.66
C GLY A 111 -34.76 2.73 39.20
N LYS A 112 -34.88 4.01 38.82
CA LYS A 112 -35.29 4.45 37.47
C LYS A 112 -34.11 4.69 36.49
N GLY A 113 -32.88 4.49 36.96
CA GLY A 113 -31.66 4.62 36.14
C GLY A 113 -31.08 6.04 36.04
N TYR A 114 -31.72 7.06 36.60
CA TYR A 114 -31.27 8.46 36.46
C TYR A 114 -29.86 8.73 36.98
N ALA A 115 -29.44 8.08 38.07
CA ALA A 115 -28.07 8.21 38.57
C ALA A 115 -27.04 7.72 37.56
N PHE A 116 -27.32 6.63 36.84
CA PHE A 116 -26.41 6.12 35.80
C PHE A 116 -26.33 7.09 34.63
N GLU A 117 -27.47 7.54 34.13
CA GLU A 117 -27.57 8.48 33.00
C GLU A 117 -26.84 9.79 33.30
N ALA A 118 -27.06 10.39 34.47
CA ALA A 118 -26.40 11.62 34.88
C ALA A 118 -24.88 11.45 35.00
N LEU A 119 -24.42 10.40 35.70
CA LEU A 119 -22.99 10.16 35.91
C LEU A 119 -22.26 9.77 34.62
N ASP A 120 -22.88 8.99 33.72
CA ASP A 120 -22.31 8.65 32.42
C ASP A 120 -22.08 9.89 31.56
N ALA A 121 -23.05 10.82 31.55
CA ALA A 121 -22.91 12.11 30.85
C ALA A 121 -21.75 12.95 31.42
N ILE A 122 -21.65 13.05 32.75
CA ILE A 122 -20.60 13.83 33.42
C ILE A 122 -19.22 13.21 33.18
N VAL A 123 -19.08 11.88 33.28
CA VAL A 123 -17.81 11.18 33.02
C VAL A 123 -17.38 11.38 31.57
N LYS A 124 -18.29 11.27 30.59
CA LYS A 124 -18.01 11.55 29.17
C LYS A 124 -17.55 13.00 28.97
N GLN A 125 -18.22 13.96 29.59
CA GLN A 125 -17.84 15.37 29.48
C GLN A 125 -16.46 15.64 30.09
N PHE A 126 -16.15 15.04 31.24
CA PHE A 126 -14.84 15.17 31.87
C PHE A 126 -13.72 14.70 30.93
N TRP A 127 -13.86 13.53 30.31
CA TRP A 127 -12.84 13.02 29.37
C TRP A 127 -12.80 13.78 28.04
N ALA A 128 -13.93 14.33 27.59
CA ALA A 128 -13.97 15.16 26.38
C ALA A 128 -13.29 16.52 26.55
N THR A 129 -13.05 16.97 27.78
CA THR A 129 -12.49 18.29 28.09
C THR A 129 -11.12 18.24 28.78
N ASN A 130 -10.57 17.04 29.02
CA ASN A 130 -9.34 16.86 29.80
C ASN A 130 -8.36 15.92 29.08
N ASP A 131 -7.39 16.51 28.37
CA ASP A 131 -6.41 15.78 27.54
C ASP A 131 -5.17 15.28 28.31
N LYS A 132 -5.16 15.40 29.65
CA LYS A 132 -4.02 14.99 30.47
C LYS A 132 -3.96 13.47 30.60
N VAL A 133 -2.81 12.88 30.24
CA VAL A 133 -2.54 11.43 30.33
C VAL A 133 -2.74 10.87 31.74
N ASP A 134 -2.53 11.68 32.78
CA ASP A 134 -2.69 11.31 34.20
C ASP A 134 -4.01 11.76 34.82
N ALA A 135 -4.99 12.23 34.03
CA ALA A 135 -6.30 12.59 34.55
C ALA A 135 -6.99 11.36 35.19
N ARG A 136 -7.59 11.54 36.37
CA ARG A 136 -8.27 10.47 37.11
C ARG A 136 -9.54 11.01 37.74
N ILE A 137 -10.59 10.18 37.73
CA ILE A 137 -11.78 10.40 38.55
C ILE A 137 -11.75 9.39 39.71
N LYS A 138 -11.89 9.90 40.93
CA LYS A 138 -11.97 9.10 42.16
C LYS A 138 -13.39 9.08 42.69
N ALA A 139 -13.75 8.01 43.38
CA ALA A 139 -14.93 7.94 44.23
C ALA A 139 -14.54 7.27 45.54
N ASP A 140 -14.87 7.91 46.66
CA ASP A 140 -14.83 7.26 47.96
C ASP A 140 -16.24 6.75 48.31
N VAL A 141 -16.34 5.48 48.70
CA VAL A 141 -17.62 4.81 48.93
C VAL A 141 -17.54 3.94 50.15
N ASP A 142 -18.52 4.13 51.05
CA ASP A 142 -18.73 3.20 52.16
C ASP A 142 -19.05 1.80 51.61
N PRO A 143 -18.31 0.74 51.99
CA PRO A 143 -18.46 -0.61 51.45
C PRO A 143 -19.86 -1.20 51.73
N ARG A 144 -20.59 -0.67 52.71
CA ARG A 144 -21.97 -1.05 53.01
C ARG A 144 -22.94 -0.53 51.93
N ASN A 145 -22.57 0.51 51.19
CA ASN A 145 -23.35 1.05 50.06
C ASN A 145 -23.17 0.21 48.79
N LYS A 146 -23.64 -1.04 48.84
CA LYS A 146 -23.59 -2.00 47.71
C LYS A 146 -24.29 -1.47 46.44
N ARG A 147 -25.24 -0.55 46.56
CA ARG A 147 -25.95 0.05 45.41
C ARG A 147 -25.02 1.01 44.66
N CYS A 148 -24.32 1.89 45.36
CA CYS A 148 -23.33 2.80 44.77
C CYS A 148 -22.17 2.02 44.12
N LEU A 149 -21.60 1.02 44.81
CA LEU A 149 -20.53 0.19 44.26
C LEU A 149 -20.92 -0.49 42.94
N ARG A 150 -22.15 -1.03 42.84
CA ARG A 150 -22.65 -1.63 41.59
C ARG A 150 -22.82 -0.60 40.48
N LEU A 151 -23.29 0.61 40.82
CA LEU A 151 -23.46 1.69 39.85
C LEU A 151 -22.12 2.14 39.28
N LEU A 152 -21.14 2.43 40.15
CA LEU A 152 -19.80 2.86 39.74
C LEU A 152 -19.09 1.76 38.92
N LYS A 153 -19.24 0.49 39.30
CA LYS A 153 -18.73 -0.63 38.50
C LYS A 153 -19.34 -0.69 37.09
N LYS A 154 -20.64 -0.40 36.95
CA LYS A 154 -21.30 -0.29 35.63
C LYS A 154 -20.79 0.89 34.81
N LEU A 155 -20.37 1.97 35.47
CA LEU A 155 -19.74 3.15 34.85
C LEU A 155 -18.24 2.95 34.55
N GLY A 156 -17.69 1.76 34.80
CA GLY A 156 -16.30 1.43 34.49
C GLY A 156 -15.29 1.72 35.60
N PHE A 157 -15.73 2.11 36.81
CA PHE A 157 -14.82 2.28 37.95
C PHE A 157 -14.27 0.94 38.44
N VAL A 158 -13.00 0.94 38.83
CA VAL A 158 -12.27 -0.20 39.40
C VAL A 158 -11.84 0.13 40.82
N GLU A 159 -11.93 -0.85 41.73
CA GLU A 159 -11.52 -0.69 43.11
C GLU A 159 -9.99 -0.77 43.19
N ILE A 160 -9.35 0.32 43.61
CA ILE A 160 -7.88 0.45 43.61
C ILE A 160 -7.28 0.33 45.00
N GLY A 161 -8.08 0.34 46.05
CA GLY A 161 -7.59 0.22 47.40
C GLY A 161 -8.70 0.30 48.43
N ARG A 162 -8.39 -0.19 49.62
CA ARG A 162 -9.21 0.05 50.80
C ARG A 162 -8.36 0.63 51.91
N ALA A 163 -8.87 1.62 52.62
CA ALA A 163 -8.15 2.28 53.70
C ALA A 163 -8.96 2.22 55.00
N LYS A 164 -8.27 2.15 56.16
CA LYS A 164 -8.89 2.25 57.49
C LYS A 164 -8.83 3.72 57.93
N ASP A 165 -9.84 4.16 58.68
CA ASP A 165 -9.85 5.47 59.36
C ASP A 165 -9.68 6.69 58.44
N THR A 166 -10.26 6.65 57.23
CA THR A 166 -10.17 7.77 56.27
C THR A 166 -11.07 8.96 56.62
N TYR A 167 -12.30 8.72 57.10
CA TYR A 167 -13.25 9.77 57.54
C TYR A 167 -14.26 9.25 58.58
N GLU A 168 -14.52 10.03 59.65
CA GLU A 168 -15.67 9.81 60.54
C GLU A 168 -16.95 10.36 59.89
N THR A 169 -17.86 9.47 59.49
CA THR A 169 -19.22 9.88 59.07
C THR A 169 -20.18 9.83 60.26
N HIS A 170 -21.35 10.46 60.10
CA HIS A 170 -22.41 10.50 61.11
C HIS A 170 -22.99 9.11 61.50
N ILE A 171 -22.76 8.07 60.70
CA ILE A 171 -23.13 6.67 61.00
C ILE A 171 -21.99 5.89 61.70
N GLY A 172 -20.95 6.60 62.13
CA GLY A 172 -19.75 6.06 62.77
C GLY A 172 -18.73 5.47 61.77
N CYS A 173 -17.45 5.43 62.18
CA CYS A 173 -16.40 4.74 61.43
C CYS A 173 -16.78 3.25 61.29
N PRO A 174 -16.69 2.63 60.10
CA PRO A 174 -17.00 1.22 59.96
C PRO A 174 -16.05 0.41 60.85
N ARG A 175 -16.61 -0.31 61.85
CA ARG A 175 -15.84 -1.17 62.77
C ARG A 175 -14.93 -2.11 61.98
N SER A 176 -13.73 -2.35 62.54
CA SER A 176 -12.48 -2.96 62.05
C SER A 176 -12.45 -4.00 60.90
N GLU A 177 -13.59 -4.50 60.40
CA GLU A 177 -13.71 -5.54 59.38
C GLU A 177 -14.15 -5.06 57.99
N THR A 178 -14.73 -3.85 57.84
CA THR A 178 -15.14 -3.31 56.53
C THR A 178 -14.47 -1.97 56.23
N THR A 179 -13.40 -2.00 55.45
CA THR A 179 -12.66 -0.80 55.03
C THR A 179 -13.35 -0.06 53.86
N PRO A 180 -13.47 1.28 53.90
CA PRO A 180 -13.80 2.15 52.76
C PRO A 180 -13.13 1.71 51.45
N SER A 181 -13.90 1.61 50.37
CA SER A 181 -13.41 1.23 49.05
C SER A 181 -13.12 2.48 48.23
N THR A 182 -11.85 2.75 47.95
CA THR A 182 -11.45 3.76 46.97
C THR A 182 -11.59 3.17 45.58
N LEU A 183 -12.45 3.78 44.77
CA LEU A 183 -12.64 3.44 43.37
C LEU A 183 -11.98 4.51 42.49
N GLN A 184 -11.30 4.08 41.43
CA GLN A 184 -10.82 4.97 40.37
C GLN A 184 -11.45 4.55 39.04
N ALA A 185 -11.93 5.52 38.27
CA ALA A 185 -12.18 5.31 36.87
C ALA A 185 -10.84 5.44 36.13
N GLU A 186 -10.30 4.30 35.72
CA GLU A 186 -9.40 4.26 34.58
C GLU A 186 -10.25 3.93 33.35
N LEU A 187 -10.09 4.67 32.25
CA LEU A 187 -10.55 4.18 30.95
C LEU A 187 -9.99 2.77 30.78
N LEU A 188 -10.88 1.76 30.76
CA LEU A 188 -10.47 0.38 30.47
C LEU A 188 -9.55 0.42 29.25
N PRO A 189 -8.41 -0.30 29.22
CA PRO A 189 -7.43 -0.21 28.14
C PRO A 189 -8.08 -0.36 26.75
N ARG A 190 -9.16 -1.16 26.67
CA ARG A 190 -9.95 -1.41 25.47
C ARG A 190 -10.70 -0.18 24.94
N TRP A 191 -11.07 0.76 25.80
CA TRP A 191 -11.70 2.02 25.41
C TRP A 191 -10.68 3.10 25.13
N LYS A 192 -9.51 3.13 25.79
CA LYS A 192 -8.39 4.03 25.43
C LYS A 192 -8.03 3.95 23.95
N VAL A 193 -8.09 2.74 23.38
CA VAL A 193 -7.87 2.49 21.94
C VAL A 193 -8.85 3.28 21.04
N LEU A 194 -10.10 3.47 21.47
CA LEU A 194 -11.11 4.22 20.72
C LEU A 194 -11.01 5.74 20.90
N TYR A 195 -10.10 6.21 21.75
CA TYR A 195 -9.81 7.62 21.98
C TYR A 195 -8.40 8.01 21.53
N ASP A 196 -7.61 7.05 21.03
CA ASP A 196 -6.28 7.27 20.46
C ASP A 196 -6.40 7.40 18.93
N PRO A 197 -6.13 8.59 18.35
CA PRO A 197 -6.24 8.84 16.92
C PRO A 197 -5.33 7.93 16.07
N ASP A 198 -4.13 7.63 16.55
CA ASP A 198 -3.15 6.83 15.80
C ASP A 198 -3.58 5.37 15.72
N LEU A 199 -4.15 4.84 16.80
CA LEU A 199 -4.72 3.50 16.84
C LEU A 199 -6.02 3.42 16.03
N LEU A 200 -6.87 4.45 16.06
CA LEU A 200 -8.09 4.50 15.25
C LEU A 200 -7.79 4.51 13.74
N ASP A 201 -6.80 5.29 13.31
CA ASP A 201 -6.32 5.30 11.92
C ASP A 201 -5.89 3.89 11.50
N HIS A 202 -5.13 3.19 12.35
CA HIS A 202 -4.69 1.84 12.09
C HIS A 202 -5.86 0.83 12.07
N ILE A 203 -6.80 0.93 13.00
CA ILE A 203 -7.98 0.05 13.07
C ILE A 203 -8.86 0.23 11.83
N LEU A 204 -9.13 1.47 11.45
CA LEU A 204 -9.99 1.76 10.29
C LEU A 204 -9.28 1.43 8.97
N SER A 205 -7.94 1.39 8.94
CA SER A 205 -7.19 0.92 7.77
C SER A 205 -7.51 -0.53 7.41
N PHE A 206 -7.87 -1.39 8.38
CA PHE A 206 -8.30 -2.78 8.10
C PHE A 206 -9.62 -2.88 7.33
N LEU A 207 -10.45 -1.83 7.32
CA LEU A 207 -11.65 -1.77 6.48
C LEU A 207 -11.29 -1.62 4.99
N ASN A 208 -10.04 -1.25 4.69
CA ASN A 208 -9.47 -1.26 3.35
C ASN A 208 -8.35 -2.33 3.22
N PRO A 209 -8.72 -3.62 3.08
CA PRO A 209 -7.79 -4.76 3.12
C PRO A 209 -6.73 -4.76 1.99
N ARG A 210 -6.82 -3.88 0.99
CA ARG A 210 -5.95 -3.86 -0.20
C ARG A 210 -4.70 -2.98 -0.07
N THR A 211 -4.45 -2.38 1.09
CA THR A 211 -3.44 -1.32 1.23
C THR A 211 -1.97 -1.75 1.27
N TYR A 212 -1.65 -3.05 1.29
CA TYR A 212 -0.26 -3.48 1.43
C TYR A 212 0.48 -3.83 0.12
N HIS A 213 -0.21 -4.04 -1.03
CA HIS A 213 0.48 -4.52 -2.24
C HIS A 213 0.09 -3.87 -3.58
N ASP A 214 -1.02 -3.13 -3.69
CA ASP A 214 -1.41 -2.51 -4.97
C ASP A 214 -1.04 -1.02 -5.04
N VAL A 215 0.00 -0.72 -5.81
CA VAL A 215 0.51 0.64 -6.09
C VAL A 215 -0.46 1.46 -6.96
N PHE A 216 -1.46 0.82 -7.57
CA PHE A 216 -2.30 1.41 -8.63
C PHE A 216 -3.75 1.75 -8.24
N ILE A 217 -4.20 1.46 -7.02
CA ILE A 217 -5.59 1.75 -6.61
C ILE A 217 -5.65 3.14 -5.99
N PHE A 218 -6.08 4.12 -6.80
CA PHE A 218 -6.21 5.51 -6.39
C PHE A 218 -7.51 5.82 -5.64
N ARG A 219 -8.54 4.97 -5.72
CA ARG A 219 -9.84 5.13 -5.02
C ARG A 219 -10.26 3.85 -4.29
N ILE A 220 -10.80 4.00 -3.09
CA ILE A 220 -11.27 2.86 -2.29
C ILE A 220 -12.61 2.33 -2.86
N ASP A 221 -12.60 1.12 -3.39
CA ASP A 221 -13.79 0.45 -3.93
C ASP A 221 -14.88 0.24 -2.87
N GLN A 222 -16.13 0.14 -3.32
CA GLN A 222 -17.21 -0.38 -2.48
C GLN A 222 -17.00 -1.89 -2.25
N PRO A 223 -17.30 -2.43 -1.05
CA PRO A 223 -18.03 -1.80 0.06
C PRO A 223 -17.14 -1.07 1.08
N ALA A 224 -15.82 -1.11 0.95
CA ALA A 224 -14.87 -0.57 1.93
C ALA A 224 -15.06 0.95 2.17
N SER A 225 -15.26 1.72 1.10
CA SER A 225 -15.56 3.16 1.19
C SER A 225 -16.87 3.45 1.92
N GLN A 226 -17.89 2.61 1.73
CA GLN A 226 -19.17 2.71 2.41
C GLN A 226 -19.04 2.43 3.92
N HIS A 227 -18.25 1.42 4.29
CA HIS A 227 -17.98 1.11 5.70
C HIS A 227 -17.23 2.24 6.40
N LEU A 228 -16.25 2.86 5.74
CA LEU A 228 -15.54 4.02 6.27
C LEU A 228 -16.45 5.24 6.43
N LEU A 229 -17.34 5.48 5.47
CA LEU A 229 -18.35 6.53 5.58
C LEU A 229 -19.28 6.27 6.77
N TRP A 230 -19.79 5.05 6.93
CA TRP A 230 -20.61 4.69 8.08
C TRP A 230 -19.84 4.85 9.39
N ALA A 231 -18.58 4.41 9.46
CA ALA A 231 -17.74 4.60 10.65
C ALA A 231 -17.59 6.08 11.01
N ALA A 232 -17.42 6.97 10.02
CA ALA A 232 -17.35 8.40 10.24
C ALA A 232 -18.67 9.02 10.75
N LEU A 233 -19.81 8.47 10.32
CA LEU A 233 -21.15 8.94 10.71
C LEU A 233 -21.58 8.42 12.10
N VAL A 234 -20.99 7.32 12.57
CA VAL A 234 -21.34 6.71 13.87
C VAL A 234 -20.89 7.58 15.05
N CYS A 235 -19.71 8.20 14.98
CA CYS A 235 -19.18 9.02 16.07
C CYS A 235 -18.30 10.17 15.56
N LYS A 236 -18.46 11.37 16.15
CA LYS A 236 -17.66 12.55 15.83
C LYS A 236 -16.15 12.32 16.01
N GLN A 237 -15.75 11.45 16.93
CA GLN A 237 -14.34 11.12 17.17
C GLN A 237 -13.75 10.21 16.09
N PHE A 238 -14.56 9.38 15.43
CA PHE A 238 -14.10 8.54 14.32
C PHE A 238 -13.98 9.32 13.03
N PHE A 239 -14.64 10.48 12.94
CA PHE A 239 -14.65 11.28 11.73
C PHE A 239 -13.23 11.62 11.20
N PRO A 240 -12.28 12.15 11.99
CA PRO A 240 -10.94 12.47 11.47
C PRO A 240 -10.20 11.25 10.94
N SER A 241 -10.22 10.14 11.68
CA SER A 241 -9.53 8.91 11.30
C SER A 241 -10.16 8.20 10.12
N ALA A 242 -11.49 8.08 10.11
CA ALA A 242 -12.23 7.51 8.99
C ALA A 242 -12.06 8.33 7.72
N MET A 243 -12.10 9.67 7.83
CA MET A 243 -11.84 10.55 6.69
C MET A 243 -10.37 10.49 6.25
N SER A 244 -9.41 10.37 7.18
CA SER A 244 -8.00 10.20 6.84
C SER A 244 -7.76 8.95 6.00
N VAL A 245 -8.48 7.86 6.25
CA VAL A 245 -8.39 6.63 5.43
C VAL A 245 -9.17 6.79 4.13
N LEU A 246 -10.40 7.31 4.19
CA LEU A 246 -11.28 7.44 3.02
C LEU A 246 -10.73 8.39 1.96
N TRP A 247 -10.21 9.54 2.38
CA TRP A 247 -9.65 10.57 1.51
C TRP A 247 -8.13 10.43 1.29
N ALA A 248 -7.50 9.36 1.82
CA ALA A 248 -6.06 9.16 1.70
C ALA A 248 -5.57 9.14 0.24
N SER A 249 -6.42 8.66 -0.66
CA SER A 249 -6.10 8.44 -2.06
C SER A 249 -7.25 8.94 -2.93
N MET A 250 -6.92 9.73 -3.95
CA MET A 250 -7.87 10.28 -4.91
C MET A 250 -7.43 10.03 -6.35
N ASP A 251 -8.41 9.71 -7.20
CA ASP A 251 -8.28 9.47 -8.63
C ASP A 251 -8.60 10.69 -9.50
N SER A 252 -9.14 11.76 -8.91
CA SER A 252 -9.38 13.05 -9.57
C SER A 252 -9.41 14.19 -8.55
N TRP A 253 -9.05 15.39 -9.01
CA TRP A 253 -9.16 16.62 -8.22
C TRP A 253 -10.55 17.28 -8.32
N GLU A 254 -11.40 16.84 -9.26
CA GLU A 254 -12.74 17.40 -9.50
C GLU A 254 -13.66 17.29 -8.28
N LEU A 255 -13.57 16.20 -7.53
CA LEU A 255 -14.37 15.98 -6.32
C LEU A 255 -14.12 17.07 -5.26
N LEU A 256 -12.94 17.70 -5.28
CA LEU A 256 -12.63 18.82 -4.39
C LEU A 256 -13.25 20.12 -4.90
N LEU A 257 -13.34 20.31 -6.21
CA LEU A 257 -14.03 21.47 -6.79
C LEU A 257 -15.52 21.47 -6.48
N ASP A 258 -16.15 20.30 -6.49
CA ASP A 258 -17.56 20.14 -6.16
C ASP A 258 -17.89 20.54 -4.70
N LEU A 259 -16.88 20.72 -3.84
CA LEU A 259 -17.04 21.24 -2.48
C LEU A 259 -17.16 22.77 -2.43
N ILE A 260 -16.78 23.48 -3.49
CA ILE A 260 -16.95 24.94 -3.62
C ILE A 260 -18.44 25.21 -3.86
N PRO A 261 -19.05 26.22 -3.19
CA PRO A 261 -20.45 26.52 -3.39
C PRO A 261 -20.81 26.77 -4.86
N ARG A 262 -21.87 26.11 -5.35
CA ARG A 262 -22.41 26.27 -6.71
C ARG A 262 -22.63 27.71 -7.19
N PRO A 263 -23.08 28.68 -6.36
CA PRO A 263 -23.21 30.07 -6.83
C PRO A 263 -21.86 30.68 -7.25
N VAL A 264 -20.73 30.16 -6.76
CA VAL A 264 -19.38 30.64 -7.05
C VAL A 264 -18.76 29.86 -8.20
N LEU A 265 -18.87 28.54 -8.17
CA LEU A 265 -18.34 27.62 -9.17
C LEU A 265 -19.44 26.69 -9.66
N ASP A 266 -19.86 26.85 -10.91
CA ASP A 266 -20.89 26.01 -11.52
C ASP A 266 -20.27 25.02 -12.50
N LYS A 267 -20.92 23.87 -12.69
CA LYS A 267 -20.48 22.80 -13.60
C LYS A 267 -21.47 22.71 -14.76
N GLU A 268 -21.06 23.18 -15.94
CA GLU A 268 -21.87 23.16 -17.16
C GLU A 268 -21.29 22.18 -18.18
N SER A 269 -22.07 21.13 -18.51
CA SER A 269 -21.91 20.14 -19.60
C SER A 269 -20.55 19.42 -19.73
N SER A 270 -19.42 20.15 -19.73
CA SER A 270 -18.05 19.66 -19.79
C SER A 270 -17.01 20.64 -19.20
N MET A 271 -17.40 21.69 -18.46
CA MET A 271 -16.43 22.63 -17.85
C MET A 271 -16.92 23.20 -16.51
N TYR A 272 -15.96 23.58 -15.66
CA TYR A 272 -16.22 24.39 -14.46
C TYR A 272 -16.13 25.88 -14.77
N ILE A 273 -17.18 26.65 -14.47
CA ILE A 273 -17.26 28.08 -14.72
C ILE A 273 -17.31 28.84 -13.40
N GLN A 274 -16.31 29.69 -13.17
CA GLN A 274 -16.31 30.62 -12.04
C GLN A 274 -17.27 31.78 -12.36
N ARG A 275 -18.37 31.88 -11.60
CA ARG A 275 -19.41 32.93 -11.77
C ARG A 275 -19.29 34.06 -10.75
N ASP A 276 -18.55 33.85 -9.67
CA ASP A 276 -18.35 34.85 -8.60
C ASP A 276 -16.90 34.84 -8.08
N VAL A 277 -16.55 35.80 -7.23
CA VAL A 277 -15.24 35.92 -6.61
C VAL A 277 -15.05 34.82 -5.56
N LEU A 278 -13.89 34.15 -5.63
CA LEU A 278 -13.50 33.13 -4.67
C LEU A 278 -12.97 33.77 -3.38
N LEU A 279 -13.72 33.65 -2.27
CA LEU A 279 -13.33 34.10 -0.93
C LEU A 279 -12.77 32.94 -0.09
N ASP A 280 -12.01 33.22 0.97
CA ASP A 280 -11.43 32.15 1.83
C ASP A 280 -12.51 31.27 2.49
N GLU A 281 -13.68 31.84 2.81
CA GLU A 281 -14.83 31.12 3.37
C GLU A 281 -15.30 29.98 2.45
N HIS A 282 -15.23 30.20 1.13
CA HIS A 282 -15.61 29.20 0.13
C HIS A 282 -14.61 28.03 0.07
N LEU A 283 -13.38 28.24 0.54
CA LEU A 283 -12.28 27.25 0.50
C LEU A 283 -12.11 26.47 1.80
N GLN A 284 -12.78 26.84 2.89
CA GLN A 284 -12.64 26.17 4.19
C GLN A 284 -12.98 24.67 4.10
N ARG A 285 -14.10 24.34 3.44
CA ARG A 285 -14.52 22.94 3.27
C ARG A 285 -13.53 22.16 2.42
N LEU A 286 -13.09 22.76 1.31
CA LEU A 286 -12.13 22.14 0.40
C LEU A 286 -10.80 21.86 1.13
N ALA A 287 -10.26 22.82 1.87
CA ALA A 287 -9.03 22.67 2.65
C ALA A 287 -9.17 21.62 3.77
N LEU A 288 -10.36 21.50 4.38
CA LEU A 288 -10.63 20.52 5.45
C LEU A 288 -10.51 19.07 4.96
N TYR A 289 -10.88 18.78 3.72
CA TYR A 289 -10.75 17.44 3.13
C TYR A 289 -9.40 17.24 2.45
N ALA A 290 -8.87 18.28 1.79
CA ALA A 290 -7.59 18.24 1.09
C ALA A 290 -6.41 17.85 1.99
N ARG A 291 -6.43 18.22 3.29
CA ARG A 291 -5.37 17.84 4.25
C ARG A 291 -5.21 16.34 4.48
N TYR A 292 -6.23 15.53 4.17
CA TYR A 292 -6.16 14.07 4.34
C TYR A 292 -5.56 13.36 3.12
N ILE A 293 -5.41 14.05 2.00
CA ILE A 293 -4.96 13.46 0.74
C ILE A 293 -3.45 13.20 0.81
N ARG A 294 -3.08 11.93 0.71
CA ARG A 294 -1.69 11.44 0.67
C ARG A 294 -1.28 11.00 -0.74
N ARG A 295 -2.24 10.57 -1.56
CA ARG A 295 -2.01 10.17 -2.96
C ARG A 295 -3.04 10.85 -3.85
N LEU A 296 -2.59 11.53 -4.90
CA LEU A 296 -3.45 12.20 -5.87
C LEU A 296 -3.04 11.79 -7.28
N ARG A 297 -4.01 11.32 -8.07
CA ARG A 297 -3.88 11.13 -9.51
C ARG A 297 -4.74 12.16 -10.24
N ILE A 298 -4.17 12.79 -11.25
CA ILE A 298 -4.87 13.68 -12.18
C ILE A 298 -4.83 12.98 -13.54
N PRO A 299 -5.95 12.42 -14.00
CA PRO A 299 -6.03 11.71 -15.28
C PRO A 299 -5.96 12.70 -16.45
N GLU A 300 -5.80 12.16 -17.66
CA GLU A 300 -5.78 12.95 -18.89
C GLU A 300 -7.13 13.63 -19.16
N ASP A 301 -8.24 12.90 -18.98
CA ASP A 301 -9.61 13.36 -19.29
C ASP A 301 -10.28 14.15 -18.15
N PHE A 302 -9.52 14.93 -17.35
CA PHE A 302 -10.14 15.68 -16.26
C PHE A 302 -10.92 16.90 -16.79
N LEU A 303 -12.05 17.20 -16.16
CA LEU A 303 -12.92 18.31 -16.55
C LEU A 303 -12.17 19.66 -16.53
N PRO A 304 -12.07 20.36 -17.67
CA PRO A 304 -11.38 21.63 -17.72
C PRO A 304 -12.12 22.70 -16.90
N VAL A 305 -11.35 23.55 -16.23
CA VAL A 305 -11.85 24.79 -15.64
C VAL A 305 -11.75 25.88 -16.69
N SER A 306 -12.81 26.67 -16.84
CA SER A 306 -12.94 27.69 -17.88
C SER A 306 -11.97 28.87 -17.74
N SER A 307 -11.42 29.09 -16.54
CA SER A 307 -10.48 30.17 -16.27
C SER A 307 -9.35 29.75 -15.33
N TYR A 308 -8.11 29.97 -15.77
CA TYR A 308 -6.89 29.80 -14.98
C TYR A 308 -6.88 30.63 -13.68
N SER A 309 -7.67 31.70 -13.62
CA SER A 309 -7.80 32.56 -12.44
C SER A 309 -8.26 31.83 -11.18
N LEU A 310 -9.00 30.72 -11.32
CA LEU A 310 -9.42 29.88 -10.20
C LEU A 310 -8.21 29.31 -9.46
N TYR A 311 -7.27 28.69 -10.18
CA TYR A 311 -6.09 28.05 -9.59
C TYR A 311 -5.17 29.07 -8.92
N VAL A 312 -4.98 30.24 -9.53
CA VAL A 312 -4.20 31.33 -8.92
C VAL A 312 -4.85 31.83 -7.65
N SER A 313 -6.18 31.95 -7.64
CA SER A 313 -6.94 32.37 -6.46
C SER A 313 -6.83 31.35 -5.33
N ILE A 314 -6.96 30.05 -5.66
CA ILE A 314 -6.74 28.95 -4.72
C ILE A 314 -5.31 28.98 -4.18
N ALA A 315 -4.30 29.07 -5.05
CA ALA A 315 -2.89 29.12 -4.65
C ALA A 315 -2.58 30.31 -3.72
N ARG A 316 -3.18 31.48 -3.98
CA ARG A 316 -2.99 32.68 -3.17
C ARG A 316 -3.59 32.55 -1.77
N HIS A 317 -4.73 31.88 -1.65
CA HIS A 317 -5.40 31.69 -0.36
C HIS A 317 -4.83 30.48 0.40
N ARG A 318 -4.43 29.44 -0.34
CA ARG A 318 -3.98 28.13 0.15
C ARG A 318 -2.78 27.63 -0.68
N PRO A 319 -1.56 28.15 -0.44
CA PRO A 319 -0.37 27.79 -1.23
C PRO A 319 0.10 26.35 -1.04
N ARG A 320 -0.43 25.63 -0.04
CA ARG A 320 -0.16 24.21 0.20
C ARG A 320 -1.48 23.50 0.50
N LEU A 321 -2.25 23.28 -0.55
CA LEU A 321 -3.58 22.72 -0.39
C LEU A 321 -3.54 21.28 0.13
N PHE A 322 -2.51 20.52 -0.26
CA PHE A 322 -2.31 19.12 0.12
C PHE A 322 -1.07 18.95 1.02
N PRO A 323 -1.11 19.38 2.30
CA PRO A 323 0.05 19.34 3.18
C PRO A 323 0.58 17.91 3.45
N ALA A 324 -0.27 16.89 3.38
CA ALA A 324 0.10 15.49 3.63
C ALA A 324 0.42 14.70 2.35
N LEU A 325 0.51 15.35 1.18
CA LEU A 325 0.70 14.68 -0.10
C LEU A 325 2.06 13.96 -0.18
N GLN A 326 2.03 12.66 -0.41
CA GLN A 326 3.19 11.77 -0.52
C GLN A 326 3.43 11.33 -1.97
N SER A 327 2.37 11.12 -2.75
CA SER A 327 2.45 10.69 -4.15
C SER A 327 1.56 11.56 -5.03
N LEU A 328 2.12 12.07 -6.12
CA LEU A 328 1.38 12.83 -7.13
C LEU A 328 1.64 12.21 -8.51
N ALA A 329 0.57 11.80 -9.19
CA ALA A 329 0.61 11.28 -10.55
C ALA A 329 -0.23 12.17 -11.46
N VAL A 330 0.34 12.59 -12.59
CA VAL A 330 -0.25 13.58 -13.48
C VAL A 330 -0.12 13.07 -14.91
N SER A 331 -1.20 13.16 -15.70
CA SER A 331 -1.13 12.94 -17.14
C SER A 331 -1.41 14.25 -17.88
N PHE A 332 -0.56 14.58 -18.85
CA PHE A 332 -0.89 15.62 -19.82
C PHE A 332 -1.91 15.10 -20.84
N SER A 333 -2.63 16.02 -21.45
CA SER A 333 -3.58 15.75 -22.53
C SER A 333 -3.21 16.57 -23.76
N ASP A 334 -3.77 16.18 -24.91
CA ASP A 334 -3.54 16.87 -26.18
C ASP A 334 -4.19 18.28 -26.24
N SER A 335 -4.97 18.69 -25.24
CA SER A 335 -5.67 19.97 -25.24
C SER A 335 -4.89 21.07 -24.48
N GLU A 336 -4.71 22.23 -25.13
CA GLU A 336 -4.09 23.40 -24.50
C GLU A 336 -4.76 23.86 -23.17
N PRO A 337 -6.10 23.92 -23.03
CA PRO A 337 -6.70 24.41 -21.79
C PRO A 337 -6.46 23.48 -20.59
N GLU A 338 -6.44 22.15 -20.80
CA GLU A 338 -6.14 21.18 -19.75
C GLU A 338 -4.67 21.27 -19.33
N THR A 339 -3.75 21.49 -20.27
CA THR A 339 -2.33 21.73 -19.98
C THR A 339 -2.11 22.98 -19.11
N GLN A 340 -2.80 24.09 -19.42
CA GLN A 340 -2.71 25.32 -18.60
C GLN A 340 -3.30 25.13 -17.21
N ASN A 341 -4.42 24.42 -17.11
CA ASN A 341 -5.06 24.08 -15.85
C ASN A 341 -4.15 23.24 -14.96
N LEU A 342 -3.42 22.29 -15.55
CA LEU A 342 -2.47 21.46 -14.83
C LEU A 342 -1.29 22.26 -14.26
N LEU A 343 -0.80 23.25 -15.00
CA LEU A 343 0.19 24.21 -14.46
C LEU A 343 -0.35 25.02 -13.29
N GLY A 344 -1.65 25.31 -13.29
CA GLY A 344 -2.33 25.93 -12.16
C GLY A 344 -2.30 25.06 -10.91
N VAL A 345 -2.50 23.75 -11.05
CA VAL A 345 -2.38 22.77 -9.96
C VAL A 345 -0.95 22.70 -9.41
N ALA A 346 0.06 22.87 -10.27
CA ALA A 346 1.46 22.89 -9.87
C ALA A 346 1.81 23.99 -8.85
N LEU A 347 0.98 25.03 -8.73
CA LEU A 347 1.21 26.15 -7.81
C LEU A 347 0.91 25.83 -6.34
N PHE A 348 0.06 24.83 -6.07
CA PHE A 348 -0.39 24.53 -4.69
C PHE A 348 -0.36 23.05 -4.33
N ALA A 349 -0.21 22.16 -5.31
CA ALA A 349 -0.19 20.72 -5.08
C ALA A 349 1.11 20.19 -4.46
N PRO A 350 2.31 20.67 -4.86
CA PRO A 350 3.56 20.20 -4.27
C PRO A 350 3.61 20.38 -2.75
N SER A 351 4.14 19.38 -2.05
CA SER A 351 4.23 19.38 -0.58
C SER A 351 5.57 18.84 -0.12
N PRO A 352 6.17 19.38 0.96
CA PRO A 352 7.44 18.87 1.50
C PRO A 352 7.40 17.40 1.95
N ALA A 353 6.19 16.81 2.10
CA ALA A 353 6.00 15.40 2.42
C ALA A 353 6.07 14.47 1.19
N MET A 354 6.20 15.01 -0.03
CA MET A 354 6.21 14.23 -1.25
C MET A 354 7.44 13.31 -1.35
N THR A 355 7.18 12.06 -1.71
CA THR A 355 8.18 11.01 -1.90
C THR A 355 8.17 10.44 -3.32
N SER A 356 7.03 10.48 -4.01
CA SER A 356 6.85 9.96 -5.37
C SER A 356 6.18 10.99 -6.28
N PHE A 357 6.71 11.15 -7.49
CA PHE A 357 6.15 12.02 -8.51
C PHE A 357 6.17 11.35 -9.88
N GLU A 358 5.04 11.39 -10.58
CA GLU A 358 4.85 10.76 -11.89
C GLU A 358 4.20 11.76 -12.86
N ILE A 359 4.81 11.89 -14.04
CA ILE A 359 4.24 12.63 -15.18
C ILE A 359 4.14 11.69 -16.37
N THR A 360 2.95 11.56 -16.95
CA THR A 360 2.68 10.75 -18.14
C THR A 360 2.17 11.57 -19.32
N ASN A 361 2.26 11.00 -20.52
CA ASN A 361 1.79 11.56 -21.78
C ASN A 361 2.44 12.89 -22.18
N ILE A 362 3.74 13.04 -21.90
CA ILE A 362 4.49 14.23 -22.33
C ILE A 362 4.64 14.19 -23.86
N ASP A 363 4.38 15.31 -24.52
CA ASP A 363 4.55 15.50 -25.96
C ASP A 363 5.52 16.67 -26.25
N SER A 364 5.70 17.02 -27.52
CA SER A 364 6.59 18.12 -27.90
C SER A 364 6.11 19.51 -27.45
N THR A 365 4.81 19.67 -27.16
CA THR A 365 4.23 20.96 -26.74
C THR A 365 4.25 21.12 -25.22
N THR A 366 4.09 20.02 -24.49
CA THR A 366 4.02 19.95 -23.02
C THR A 366 5.38 19.74 -22.35
N ASP A 367 6.47 19.52 -23.09
CA ASP A 367 7.83 19.38 -22.53
C ASP A 367 8.24 20.57 -21.63
N VAL A 368 8.00 21.81 -22.07
CA VAL A 368 8.32 23.02 -21.29
C VAL A 368 7.39 23.17 -20.07
N PRO A 369 6.06 23.01 -20.20
CA PRO A 369 5.16 22.88 -19.06
C PRO A 369 5.58 21.80 -18.05
N ALA A 370 5.93 20.59 -18.50
CA ALA A 370 6.38 19.49 -17.67
C ALA A 370 7.67 19.83 -16.92
N ALA A 371 8.64 20.45 -17.60
CA ALA A 371 9.88 20.92 -16.98
C ALA A 371 9.62 21.99 -15.92
N THR A 372 8.66 22.89 -16.17
CA THR A 372 8.23 23.93 -15.22
C THR A 372 7.56 23.30 -13.99
N PHE A 373 6.67 22.33 -14.19
CA PHE A 373 6.03 21.58 -13.11
C PHE A 373 7.09 20.88 -12.25
N LEU A 374 8.00 20.14 -12.88
CA LEU A 374 9.08 19.43 -12.18
C LEU A 374 9.97 20.40 -11.40
N HIS A 375 10.21 21.61 -11.91
CA HIS A 375 10.95 22.64 -11.19
C HIS A 375 10.20 23.15 -9.95
N ASN A 376 8.89 23.35 -10.02
CA ASN A 376 8.08 23.71 -8.85
C ASN A 376 8.09 22.60 -7.78
N VAL A 377 8.03 21.34 -8.21
CA VAL A 377 8.17 20.19 -7.31
C VAL A 377 9.55 20.18 -6.66
N TYR A 378 10.62 20.48 -7.40
CA TYR A 378 11.97 20.59 -6.83
C TYR A 378 12.06 21.67 -5.72
N ILE A 379 11.42 22.83 -5.93
CA ILE A 379 11.44 23.94 -4.96
C ILE A 379 10.76 23.55 -3.64
N GLU A 380 9.57 22.96 -3.71
CA GLU A 380 8.80 22.61 -2.50
C GLU A 380 9.18 21.24 -1.90
N SER A 381 9.70 20.32 -2.72
CA SER A 381 9.90 18.91 -2.40
C SER A 381 11.29 18.39 -2.80
N PRO A 382 12.39 18.93 -2.25
CA PRO A 382 13.75 18.52 -2.63
C PRO A 382 14.13 17.10 -2.17
N LYS A 383 13.35 16.50 -1.27
CA LYS A 383 13.57 15.15 -0.71
C LYS A 383 12.86 14.04 -1.49
N LEU A 384 12.47 14.30 -2.73
CA LEU A 384 11.80 13.33 -3.59
C LEU A 384 12.66 12.06 -3.76
N LYS A 385 12.04 10.89 -3.63
CA LYS A 385 12.71 9.58 -3.71
C LYS A 385 12.44 8.84 -5.01
N LYS A 386 11.21 8.94 -5.53
CA LYS A 386 10.78 8.28 -6.76
C LYS A 386 10.32 9.29 -7.81
N LEU A 387 10.82 9.16 -9.03
CA LEU A 387 10.42 9.96 -10.18
C LEU A 387 10.12 9.08 -11.39
N THR A 388 8.95 9.26 -11.98
CA THR A 388 8.53 8.61 -13.23
C THR A 388 8.19 9.65 -14.29
N LEU A 389 8.79 9.56 -15.48
CA LEU A 389 8.49 10.43 -16.63
C LEU A 389 8.19 9.58 -17.87
N TRP A 390 7.04 9.82 -18.51
CA TRP A 390 6.64 9.11 -19.73
C TRP A 390 6.23 10.08 -20.83
N GLY A 391 6.91 9.99 -21.98
CA GLY A 391 6.59 10.72 -23.21
C GLY A 391 7.83 11.27 -23.93
N VAL A 392 7.62 12.32 -24.72
CA VAL A 392 8.68 13.03 -25.46
C VAL A 392 9.38 14.02 -24.53
N CYS A 393 10.38 13.53 -23.78
CA CYS A 393 11.15 14.37 -22.85
C CYS A 393 12.29 15.08 -23.57
N GLY A 394 12.29 16.41 -23.54
CA GLY A 394 13.37 17.25 -24.04
C GLY A 394 14.55 17.37 -23.08
N PRO A 395 15.67 17.97 -23.54
CA PRO A 395 16.89 18.10 -22.74
C PRO A 395 16.71 18.98 -21.50
N LEU A 396 15.76 19.92 -21.51
CA LEU A 396 15.47 20.81 -20.36
C LEU A 396 14.84 20.03 -19.20
N LEU A 397 13.85 19.18 -19.50
CA LEU A 397 13.21 18.31 -18.52
C LEU A 397 14.23 17.34 -17.92
N LEU A 398 15.01 16.67 -18.78
CA LEU A 398 16.05 15.72 -18.37
C LEU A 398 17.16 16.37 -17.51
N ARG A 399 17.56 17.62 -17.79
CA ARG A 399 18.49 18.37 -16.94
C ARG A 399 17.91 18.69 -15.56
N SER A 400 16.59 18.82 -15.45
CA SER A 400 15.93 19.12 -14.19
C SER A 400 15.88 17.91 -13.26
N VAL A 401 15.87 16.69 -13.80
CA VAL A 401 15.97 15.43 -13.03
C VAL A 401 17.25 15.37 -12.19
N ALA A 402 18.36 15.84 -12.76
CA ALA A 402 19.67 15.84 -12.09
C ALA A 402 19.74 16.69 -10.81
N LYS A 403 18.80 17.63 -10.62
CA LYS A 403 18.78 18.53 -9.46
C LYS A 403 18.39 17.81 -8.17
N PHE A 404 17.71 16.67 -8.25
CA PHE A 404 17.20 15.95 -7.09
C PHE A 404 18.25 14.98 -6.52
N SER A 405 18.98 15.39 -5.48
CA SER A 405 20.05 14.59 -4.86
C SER A 405 19.56 13.37 -4.06
N GLN A 406 18.27 13.27 -3.78
CA GLN A 406 17.67 12.25 -2.91
C GLN A 406 16.93 11.14 -3.68
N LEU A 407 17.02 11.14 -5.02
CA LEU A 407 16.35 10.13 -5.83
C LEU A 407 16.97 8.74 -5.63
N GLU A 408 16.11 7.80 -5.27
CA GLU A 408 16.39 6.37 -5.11
C GLU A 408 15.88 5.58 -6.32
N HIS A 409 14.73 5.99 -6.88
CA HIS A 409 14.04 5.31 -7.98
C HIS A 409 13.75 6.25 -9.14
N ILE A 410 14.24 5.94 -10.33
CA ILE A 410 13.98 6.70 -11.56
C ILE A 410 13.43 5.77 -12.64
N GLU A 411 12.31 6.16 -13.22
CA GLU A 411 11.68 5.46 -14.35
C GLU A 411 11.42 6.45 -15.48
N LEU A 412 11.98 6.19 -16.65
CA LEU A 412 11.92 7.07 -17.81
C LEU A 412 11.46 6.26 -19.01
N ASP A 413 10.28 6.55 -19.53
CA ASP A 413 9.82 6.07 -20.84
C ASP A 413 9.87 7.20 -21.85
N LEU A 414 10.95 7.22 -22.62
CA LEU A 414 11.38 8.28 -23.50
C LEU A 414 10.98 7.97 -24.94
N GLN A 415 10.03 8.71 -25.47
CA GLN A 415 9.63 8.63 -26.87
C GLN A 415 10.38 9.69 -27.70
N ARG A 416 10.99 9.30 -28.82
CA ARG A 416 11.72 10.17 -29.76
C ARG A 416 12.83 11.00 -29.10
N ALA A 417 13.38 10.53 -27.99
CA ALA A 417 14.35 11.29 -27.21
C ALA A 417 15.73 11.33 -27.86
N LYS A 418 16.40 12.48 -27.72
CA LYS A 418 17.81 12.67 -28.06
C LYS A 418 18.62 12.58 -26.77
N LEU A 419 19.15 11.39 -26.48
CA LEU A 419 19.98 11.15 -25.29
C LEU A 419 21.39 11.69 -25.53
N SER A 420 21.91 12.45 -24.56
CA SER A 420 23.30 12.94 -24.54
C SER A 420 24.13 12.22 -23.46
N SER A 421 25.45 12.18 -23.63
CA SER A 421 26.39 11.74 -22.57
C SER A 421 26.17 12.47 -21.26
N ASP A 422 25.92 13.77 -21.36
CA ASP A 422 25.77 14.65 -20.20
C ASP A 422 24.60 14.21 -19.33
N PHE A 423 23.53 13.68 -19.94
CA PHE A 423 22.39 13.17 -19.20
C PHE A 423 22.76 11.94 -18.34
N LEU A 424 23.43 10.95 -18.94
CA LEU A 424 23.88 9.78 -18.18
C LEU A 424 24.91 10.14 -17.12
N LYS A 425 25.80 11.10 -17.41
CA LYS A 425 26.75 11.62 -16.43
C LYS A 425 26.02 12.22 -15.23
N ASN A 426 25.02 13.07 -15.48
CA ASN A 426 24.22 13.66 -14.42
C ASN A 426 23.47 12.61 -13.58
N LEU A 427 22.99 11.51 -14.20
CA LEU A 427 22.39 10.40 -13.46
C LEU A 427 23.42 9.63 -12.61
N SER A 428 24.66 9.49 -13.09
CA SER A 428 25.74 8.83 -12.33
C SER A 428 26.21 9.64 -11.11
N GLU A 429 25.98 10.96 -11.11
CA GLU A 429 26.27 11.84 -9.97
C GLU A 429 25.24 11.69 -8.83
N LEU A 430 24.14 10.94 -9.04
CA LEU A 430 23.14 10.66 -8.01
C LEU A 430 23.61 9.53 -7.08
N GLU A 431 24.16 9.92 -5.92
CA GLU A 431 24.75 8.99 -4.94
C GLU A 431 23.75 7.96 -4.36
N ARG A 432 22.45 8.26 -4.37
CA ARG A 432 21.38 7.42 -3.76
C ARG A 432 20.61 6.56 -4.75
N LEU A 433 20.95 6.59 -6.03
CA LEU A 433 20.20 5.89 -7.06
C LEU A 433 20.35 4.36 -6.93
N THR A 434 19.25 3.67 -6.60
CA THR A 434 19.20 2.20 -6.45
C THR A 434 18.46 1.52 -7.60
N HIS A 435 17.45 2.19 -8.16
CA HIS A 435 16.63 1.66 -9.27
C HIS A 435 16.61 2.64 -10.45
N LEU A 436 16.99 2.15 -11.62
CA LEU A 436 16.94 2.91 -12.87
C LEU A 436 16.22 2.10 -13.94
N SER A 437 15.13 2.65 -14.48
CA SER A 437 14.45 2.13 -15.66
C SER A 437 14.52 3.16 -16.78
N LEU A 438 15.16 2.78 -17.90
CA LEU A 438 15.31 3.60 -19.09
C LEU A 438 14.71 2.85 -20.27
N LEU A 439 13.49 3.22 -20.62
CA LEU A 439 12.76 2.72 -21.78
C LEU A 439 12.84 3.78 -22.87
N VAL A 440 13.37 3.43 -24.04
CA VAL A 440 13.54 4.37 -25.16
C VAL A 440 12.80 3.85 -26.36
N ASP A 441 11.81 4.60 -26.84
CA ASP A 441 10.93 4.24 -27.95
C ASP A 441 10.26 2.87 -27.78
N HIS A 442 9.85 2.50 -26.57
CA HIS A 442 9.27 1.17 -26.28
C HIS A 442 7.89 0.93 -26.93
N HIS A 443 7.07 1.98 -27.07
CA HIS A 443 5.65 1.85 -27.45
C HIS A 443 5.31 2.18 -28.93
N GLN A 444 6.14 2.88 -29.72
CA GLN A 444 5.76 3.38 -31.07
C GLN A 444 5.82 2.33 -32.20
N GLY A 445 5.17 2.57 -33.35
CA GLY A 445 5.07 1.68 -34.53
C GLY A 445 6.40 1.34 -35.26
N PRO A 446 6.37 0.93 -36.55
CA PRO A 446 7.56 0.46 -37.27
C PRO A 446 8.64 1.57 -37.30
N LEU A 447 9.88 1.15 -37.08
CA LEU A 447 11.10 1.95 -36.93
C LEU A 447 11.19 3.13 -37.92
N THR A 448 10.76 4.32 -37.50
CA THR A 448 11.37 5.56 -37.95
C THR A 448 12.48 5.87 -36.94
N ALA A 449 13.72 5.55 -37.33
CA ALA A 449 14.92 5.80 -36.56
C ALA A 449 15.12 7.31 -36.33
N ASN A 450 14.54 7.87 -35.27
CA ASN A 450 14.65 9.29 -34.95
C ASN A 450 15.35 9.56 -33.60
N SER A 451 15.51 8.56 -32.72
CA SER A 451 16.34 8.69 -31.53
C SER A 451 17.81 8.57 -31.93
N THR A 452 18.52 9.69 -31.87
CA THR A 452 19.96 9.76 -32.09
C THR A 452 20.67 9.84 -30.75
N PHE A 453 21.55 8.88 -30.51
CA PHE A 453 22.57 9.03 -29.47
C PHE A 453 23.71 9.85 -30.07
N ALA A 454 24.05 10.99 -29.46
CA ALA A 454 25.21 11.75 -29.91
C ALA A 454 26.49 10.97 -29.56
N ARG A 455 27.40 10.77 -30.54
CA ARG A 455 28.67 10.03 -30.34
C ARG A 455 29.39 10.51 -29.07
N LEU A 456 29.66 9.56 -28.19
CA LEU A 456 30.05 9.78 -26.81
C LEU A 456 31.56 9.87 -26.62
N SER A 457 31.99 10.60 -25.59
CA SER A 457 33.34 10.54 -25.03
C SER A 457 33.59 9.21 -24.30
N ALA A 458 34.82 8.69 -24.37
CA ALA A 458 35.22 7.35 -23.92
C ALA A 458 35.26 7.11 -22.39
N THR A 459 34.53 7.88 -21.59
CA THR A 459 34.59 7.82 -20.13
C THR A 459 33.50 6.90 -19.58
N THR A 460 33.90 5.85 -18.87
CA THR A 460 33.00 4.96 -18.12
C THR A 460 32.41 5.69 -16.90
N LEU A 461 31.09 5.65 -16.77
CA LEU A 461 30.29 6.23 -15.69
C LEU A 461 29.97 5.14 -14.67
N THR A 462 30.32 5.38 -13.41
CA THR A 462 30.12 4.40 -12.32
C THR A 462 28.86 4.72 -11.53
N PHE A 463 28.01 3.73 -11.34
CA PHE A 463 26.78 3.79 -10.54
C PHE A 463 26.97 2.95 -9.28
N PRO A 464 27.31 3.55 -8.12
CA PRO A 464 27.83 2.82 -6.97
C PRO A 464 26.79 1.98 -6.22
N LEU A 465 25.52 2.42 -6.16
CA LEU A 465 24.45 1.78 -5.38
C LEU A 465 23.33 1.18 -6.25
N LEU A 466 23.52 1.11 -7.56
CA LEU A 466 22.49 0.65 -8.48
C LEU A 466 22.28 -0.87 -8.34
N GLU A 467 21.11 -1.27 -7.84
CA GLU A 467 20.70 -2.66 -7.59
C GLU A 467 19.80 -3.19 -8.72
N PHE A 468 18.98 -2.33 -9.32
CA PHE A 468 18.00 -2.70 -10.35
C PHE A 468 18.12 -1.80 -11.58
N LEU A 469 18.30 -2.41 -12.76
CA LEU A 469 18.45 -1.71 -14.03
C LEU A 469 17.52 -2.32 -15.10
N VAL A 470 16.71 -1.48 -15.75
CA VAL A 470 15.93 -1.84 -16.94
C VAL A 470 16.39 -0.98 -18.10
N LEU A 471 16.78 -1.62 -19.20
CA LEU A 471 17.14 -0.96 -20.45
C LEU A 471 16.23 -1.51 -21.56
N ALA A 472 15.31 -0.68 -22.04
CA ALA A 472 14.49 -1.03 -23.20
C ALA A 472 14.76 -0.09 -24.37
N GLY A 473 14.77 -0.61 -25.59
CA GLY A 473 14.72 0.24 -26.78
C GLY A 473 15.36 -0.36 -28.02
N SER A 474 15.89 0.53 -28.87
CA SER A 474 16.64 0.10 -30.04
C SER A 474 17.99 -0.50 -29.61
N PRO A 475 18.45 -1.57 -30.27
CA PRO A 475 19.68 -2.20 -29.86
C PRO A 475 20.98 -1.35 -29.85
N PRO A 476 21.21 -0.35 -30.75
CA PRO A 476 22.39 0.52 -30.64
C PRO A 476 22.36 1.38 -29.37
N ILE A 477 21.19 1.90 -28.97
CA ILE A 477 21.02 2.71 -27.76
C ILE A 477 21.37 1.89 -26.52
N VAL A 478 20.82 0.68 -26.43
CA VAL A 478 21.11 -0.23 -25.31
C VAL A 478 22.60 -0.58 -25.25
N SER A 479 23.24 -0.85 -26.40
CA SER A 479 24.67 -1.14 -26.49
C SER A 479 25.54 0.04 -26.03
N GLU A 480 25.20 1.26 -26.41
CA GLU A 480 25.95 2.46 -26.01
C GLU A 480 25.79 2.76 -24.51
N CYS A 481 24.58 2.65 -23.97
CA CYS A 481 24.33 2.76 -22.52
C CYS A 481 25.20 1.77 -21.72
N MET A 482 25.29 0.50 -22.16
CA MET A 482 26.12 -0.51 -21.49
C MET A 482 27.63 -0.27 -21.65
N GLN A 483 28.07 0.36 -22.73
CA GLN A 483 29.48 0.72 -22.88
C GLN A 483 29.89 1.80 -21.87
N LEU A 484 28.99 2.73 -21.58
CA LEU A 484 29.23 3.81 -20.64
C LEU A 484 29.03 3.40 -19.19
N MET A 485 28.06 2.55 -18.86
CA MET A 485 27.72 2.25 -17.47
C MET A 485 28.64 1.19 -16.84
N HIS A 486 28.99 1.38 -15.57
CA HIS A 486 29.58 0.37 -14.69
C HIS A 486 28.81 0.35 -13.36
N ALA A 487 28.23 -0.79 -12.99
CA ALA A 487 27.36 -0.93 -11.82
C ALA A 487 27.77 -2.17 -11.00
N PRO A 488 28.69 -2.03 -10.03
CA PRO A 488 29.33 -3.16 -9.35
C PRO A 488 28.38 -3.95 -8.42
N VAL A 489 27.30 -3.34 -7.94
CA VAL A 489 26.36 -3.92 -6.96
C VAL A 489 25.04 -4.37 -7.61
N LEU A 490 24.94 -4.31 -8.94
CA LEU A 490 23.71 -4.62 -9.66
C LEU A 490 23.24 -6.06 -9.38
N GLU A 491 22.02 -6.21 -8.86
CA GLU A 491 21.41 -7.50 -8.55
C GLU A 491 20.48 -7.98 -9.66
N MET A 492 19.73 -7.07 -10.30
CA MET A 492 18.80 -7.38 -11.38
C MET A 492 19.03 -6.49 -12.60
N LEU A 493 19.11 -7.11 -13.77
CA LEU A 493 19.18 -6.46 -15.07
C LEU A 493 18.08 -6.99 -16.00
N ILE A 494 17.25 -6.10 -16.53
CA ILE A 494 16.23 -6.40 -17.54
C ILE A 494 16.56 -5.65 -18.82
N MET A 495 16.65 -6.37 -19.94
CA MET A 495 16.90 -5.83 -21.26
C MET A 495 15.71 -6.12 -22.17
N ILE A 496 15.20 -5.11 -22.88
CA ILE A 496 14.06 -5.27 -23.78
C ILE A 496 14.40 -4.69 -25.16
N PHE A 497 14.46 -5.54 -26.18
CA PHE A 497 14.83 -5.14 -27.54
C PHE A 497 13.64 -5.16 -28.51
N ARG A 498 13.55 -4.12 -29.36
CA ARG A 498 12.48 -3.99 -30.36
C ARG A 498 12.83 -4.42 -31.78
N ALA A 499 14.11 -4.41 -32.17
CA ALA A 499 14.53 -4.57 -33.56
C ALA A 499 15.52 -5.72 -33.76
N ASP A 500 15.72 -6.08 -35.03
CA ASP A 500 16.61 -7.16 -35.44
C ASP A 500 18.07 -6.91 -35.11
N PHE A 501 18.67 -7.87 -34.41
CA PHE A 501 20.03 -7.77 -33.89
C PHE A 501 20.78 -9.06 -34.22
N GLN A 502 21.36 -9.12 -35.42
CA GLN A 502 22.12 -10.30 -35.85
C GLN A 502 23.60 -10.30 -35.41
N ASN A 503 24.17 -9.17 -34.94
CA ASN A 503 25.64 -9.04 -34.79
C ASN A 503 26.17 -8.42 -33.48
N VAL A 504 25.32 -8.10 -32.51
CA VAL A 504 25.77 -7.29 -31.34
C VAL A 504 25.36 -7.92 -30.00
N THR A 505 24.57 -9.00 -29.98
CA THR A 505 24.15 -9.71 -28.75
C THR A 505 25.32 -10.33 -27.99
N GLU A 506 26.31 -10.91 -28.68
CA GLU A 506 27.53 -11.46 -28.06
C GLU A 506 28.33 -10.37 -27.33
N LYS A 507 28.60 -9.27 -28.03
CA LYS A 507 29.28 -8.10 -27.44
C LYS A 507 28.48 -7.48 -26.31
N CYS A 508 27.14 -7.49 -26.39
CA CYS A 508 26.27 -7.02 -25.32
C CYS A 508 26.42 -7.88 -24.06
N PHE A 509 26.34 -9.21 -24.15
CA PHE A 509 26.45 -10.08 -22.97
C PHE A 509 27.88 -10.08 -22.38
N GLU A 510 28.92 -10.01 -23.21
CA GLU A 510 30.29 -9.75 -22.73
C GLU A 510 30.37 -8.45 -21.94
N ARG A 511 29.71 -7.40 -22.44
CA ARG A 511 29.71 -6.11 -21.75
C ARG A 511 28.88 -6.12 -20.48
N VAL A 512 27.77 -6.87 -20.41
CA VAL A 512 27.00 -7.07 -19.18
C VAL A 512 27.88 -7.69 -18.10
N ALA A 513 28.67 -8.72 -18.44
CA ALA A 513 29.58 -9.34 -17.48
C ALA A 513 30.66 -8.37 -16.95
N GLN A 514 31.12 -7.44 -17.79
CA GLN A 514 32.07 -6.38 -17.38
C GLN A 514 31.40 -5.25 -16.57
N MET A 515 30.15 -4.92 -16.91
CA MET A 515 29.37 -3.85 -16.26
C MET A 515 28.92 -4.25 -14.86
N ALA A 516 28.45 -5.49 -14.70
CA ALA A 516 27.72 -5.96 -13.51
C ALA A 516 28.24 -7.33 -13.02
N PRO A 517 29.38 -7.38 -12.33
CA PRO A 517 29.98 -8.63 -11.86
C PRO A 517 29.16 -9.32 -10.74
N SER A 518 28.35 -8.57 -9.99
CA SER A 518 27.55 -9.07 -8.86
C SER A 518 26.13 -9.52 -9.24
N LEU A 519 25.80 -9.58 -10.54
CA LEU A 519 24.47 -9.84 -11.05
C LEU A 519 23.90 -11.18 -10.56
N ARG A 520 22.68 -11.16 -10.01
CA ARG A 520 21.94 -12.35 -9.56
C ARG A 520 20.85 -12.76 -10.53
N ARG A 521 20.15 -11.79 -11.12
CA ARG A 521 19.01 -12.01 -12.01
C ARG A 521 19.21 -11.27 -13.33
N PHE A 522 19.11 -11.99 -14.43
CA PHE A 522 19.23 -11.45 -15.77
C PHE A 522 17.98 -11.79 -16.58
N ARG A 523 17.33 -10.77 -17.15
CA ARG A 523 16.18 -10.94 -18.05
C ARG A 523 16.45 -10.25 -19.37
N SER A 524 16.21 -10.92 -20.49
CA SER A 524 16.30 -10.36 -21.83
C SER A 524 15.06 -10.73 -22.64
N VAL A 525 14.34 -9.74 -23.15
CA VAL A 525 13.10 -9.94 -23.93
C VAL A 525 13.25 -9.29 -25.30
N THR A 526 12.90 -10.00 -26.37
CA THR A 526 12.90 -9.44 -27.74
C THR A 526 11.52 -9.58 -28.40
N HIS A 527 10.87 -8.46 -28.72
CA HIS A 527 9.45 -8.44 -29.11
C HIS A 527 9.15 -8.65 -30.61
N ARG A 528 10.05 -8.26 -31.53
CA ARG A 528 9.78 -8.31 -32.99
C ARG A 528 10.89 -8.91 -33.86
N ALA A 529 12.05 -9.24 -33.29
CA ALA A 529 13.24 -9.61 -34.05
C ALA A 529 13.19 -11.03 -34.67
N THR A 530 13.45 -11.14 -35.98
CA THR A 530 13.89 -12.34 -36.73
C THR A 530 15.38 -12.72 -36.51
N GLY A 531 16.13 -11.92 -35.74
CA GLY A 531 17.56 -12.10 -35.46
C GLY A 531 17.93 -13.40 -34.75
N ARG A 532 19.10 -13.95 -35.11
CA ARG A 532 19.71 -15.13 -34.50
C ARG A 532 20.48 -14.69 -33.27
N VAL A 533 20.11 -15.18 -32.08
CA VAL A 533 20.97 -15.05 -30.91
C VAL A 533 21.52 -16.43 -30.59
N PRO A 534 22.81 -16.67 -30.86
CA PRO A 534 23.38 -17.96 -30.53
C PRO A 534 23.57 -18.02 -29.01
N ILE A 535 23.11 -19.10 -28.40
CA ILE A 535 23.25 -19.32 -26.95
C ILE A 535 24.74 -19.39 -26.52
N CYS A 536 25.70 -19.53 -27.45
CA CYS A 536 27.12 -19.34 -27.11
C CYS A 536 27.43 -17.96 -26.53
N ALA A 537 26.63 -16.95 -26.88
CA ALA A 537 26.68 -15.61 -26.30
C ALA A 537 26.42 -15.60 -24.77
N LEU A 538 25.74 -16.63 -24.25
CA LEU A 538 25.53 -16.82 -22.81
C LEU A 538 26.77 -17.33 -22.09
N SER A 539 27.77 -17.86 -22.80
CA SER A 539 29.05 -18.20 -22.19
C SER A 539 29.73 -16.96 -21.57
N SER A 540 29.51 -15.77 -22.12
CA SER A 540 30.07 -14.55 -21.56
C SER A 540 29.49 -14.21 -20.18
N LEU A 541 28.22 -14.57 -19.94
CA LEU A 541 27.56 -14.44 -18.64
C LEU A 541 28.07 -15.45 -17.60
N ARG A 542 28.87 -16.47 -17.99
CA ARG A 542 29.51 -17.41 -17.02
C ARG A 542 30.40 -16.68 -16.02
N SER A 543 30.95 -15.54 -16.44
CA SER A 543 31.87 -14.73 -15.65
C SER A 543 31.18 -14.12 -14.41
N CYS A 544 29.86 -14.02 -14.40
CA CYS A 544 29.06 -13.56 -13.26
C CYS A 544 28.88 -14.72 -12.26
N SER A 545 29.79 -14.82 -11.28
CA SER A 545 29.81 -15.92 -10.31
C SER A 545 28.56 -16.03 -9.40
N ARG A 546 27.76 -14.96 -9.28
CA ARG A 546 26.56 -14.88 -8.42
C ARG A 546 25.23 -15.03 -9.18
N LEU A 547 25.26 -15.34 -10.48
CA LEU A 547 24.06 -15.41 -11.30
C LEU A 547 23.21 -16.64 -10.94
N GLU A 548 21.99 -16.40 -10.45
CA GLU A 548 21.05 -17.42 -10.00
C GLU A 548 19.89 -17.63 -10.99
N GLU A 549 19.43 -16.56 -11.64
CA GLU A 549 18.26 -16.61 -12.53
C GLU A 549 18.56 -15.96 -13.88
N VAL A 550 18.28 -16.68 -14.96
CA VAL A 550 18.40 -16.20 -16.33
C VAL A 550 17.09 -16.46 -17.06
N GLU A 551 16.45 -15.39 -17.53
CA GLU A 551 15.25 -15.44 -18.37
C GLU A 551 15.56 -14.77 -19.71
N ILE A 552 15.38 -15.50 -20.81
CA ILE A 552 15.61 -15.01 -22.15
C ILE A 552 14.42 -15.42 -23.01
N ALA A 553 13.60 -14.44 -23.35
CA ALA A 553 12.44 -14.59 -24.20
C ALA A 553 12.74 -14.02 -25.59
N MET A 554 12.72 -14.86 -26.63
CA MET A 554 13.10 -14.46 -27.99
C MET A 554 12.10 -14.88 -29.04
N ARG A 555 11.92 -14.10 -30.11
CA ARG A 555 11.09 -14.55 -31.22
C ARG A 555 11.74 -15.69 -32.00
N ASN A 556 13.04 -15.64 -32.32
CA ASN A 556 13.74 -16.68 -33.07
C ASN A 556 14.94 -17.25 -32.27
N LEU A 557 14.83 -18.49 -31.78
CA LEU A 557 15.91 -19.15 -31.03
C LEU A 557 16.69 -20.09 -31.97
N THR A 558 17.91 -19.72 -32.35
CA THR A 558 18.80 -20.60 -33.12
C THR A 558 19.75 -21.37 -32.21
N VAL A 559 19.75 -22.70 -32.32
CA VAL A 559 20.51 -23.59 -31.44
C VAL A 559 21.89 -23.87 -32.03
N ASP A 560 22.76 -22.87 -32.04
CA ASP A 560 24.20 -23.12 -32.20
C ASP A 560 24.83 -23.73 -30.93
N VAL A 561 24.04 -23.88 -29.85
CA VAL A 561 24.38 -24.63 -28.63
C VAL A 561 25.01 -25.97 -28.95
N LEU A 562 24.42 -26.71 -29.89
CA LEU A 562 24.78 -28.10 -30.11
C LEU A 562 26.17 -28.21 -30.72
N ARG A 563 26.61 -27.30 -31.60
CA ARG A 563 27.99 -27.35 -32.11
C ARG A 563 29.01 -26.92 -31.05
N THR A 564 28.71 -25.91 -30.22
CA THR A 564 29.65 -25.44 -29.17
C THR A 564 29.69 -26.34 -27.93
N ILE A 565 28.59 -27.03 -27.59
CA ILE A 565 28.52 -27.97 -26.45
C ILE A 565 28.87 -29.40 -26.88
N SER A 566 28.50 -29.85 -28.08
CA SER A 566 28.70 -31.26 -28.49
C SER A 566 29.96 -31.53 -29.30
N VAL A 567 30.63 -30.51 -29.88
CA VAL A 567 31.80 -30.76 -30.74
C VAL A 567 33.08 -30.20 -30.09
N ASN A 568 33.82 -31.09 -29.43
CA ASN A 568 35.26 -30.99 -29.15
C ASN A 568 35.78 -29.97 -28.12
N SER A 569 35.14 -29.82 -26.95
CA SER A 569 35.77 -29.12 -25.81
C SER A 569 35.45 -29.72 -24.44
N LEU A 570 35.38 -31.06 -24.36
CA LEU A 570 35.17 -31.85 -23.13
C LEU A 570 36.34 -31.77 -22.11
N GLY A 571 37.18 -30.74 -22.17
CA GLY A 571 38.33 -30.57 -21.26
C GLY A 571 38.59 -29.14 -20.77
N MET A 572 37.81 -28.13 -21.15
CA MET A 572 38.14 -26.72 -20.82
C MET A 572 37.03 -25.87 -20.20
N PHE A 573 35.81 -26.39 -19.99
CA PHE A 573 34.69 -25.57 -19.49
C PHE A 573 34.18 -26.03 -18.11
N SER A 574 34.21 -25.13 -17.13
CA SER A 574 33.68 -25.32 -15.77
C SER A 574 32.13 -25.28 -15.75
N PRO A 575 31.45 -26.13 -14.96
CA PRO A 575 29.98 -26.16 -14.84
C PRO A 575 29.40 -24.90 -14.18
N TRP A 576 28.19 -24.50 -14.60
CA TRP A 576 27.41 -23.40 -14.02
C TRP A 576 26.76 -23.78 -12.70
N LYS A 577 27.56 -23.79 -11.64
CA LYS A 577 27.12 -24.21 -10.29
C LYS A 577 26.16 -23.23 -9.60
N GLY A 578 26.17 -21.95 -9.98
CA GLY A 578 25.34 -20.92 -9.33
C GLY A 578 23.89 -20.83 -9.84
N LEU A 579 23.62 -21.33 -11.05
CA LEU A 579 22.34 -21.13 -11.72
C LEU A 579 21.23 -22.04 -11.14
N ARG A 580 20.12 -21.43 -10.72
CA ARG A 580 18.94 -22.10 -10.13
C ARG A 580 17.72 -22.05 -11.06
N THR A 581 17.52 -20.95 -11.78
CA THR A 581 16.38 -20.78 -12.70
C THR A 581 16.91 -20.44 -14.10
N LEU A 582 16.46 -21.17 -15.11
CA LEU A 582 16.76 -20.93 -16.51
C LEU A 582 15.47 -20.95 -17.32
N ASP A 583 15.13 -19.84 -17.94
CA ASP A 583 13.98 -19.72 -18.83
C ASP A 583 14.48 -19.28 -20.21
N LEU A 584 14.32 -20.15 -21.22
CA LEU A 584 14.64 -19.87 -22.61
C LEU A 584 13.38 -20.12 -23.44
N THR A 585 12.54 -19.11 -23.57
CA THR A 585 11.28 -19.19 -24.32
C THR A 585 11.41 -18.51 -25.67
N GLY A 586 10.74 -19.05 -26.67
CA GLY A 586 10.60 -18.40 -27.96
C GLY A 586 9.41 -18.83 -28.80
N THR A 587 9.05 -17.97 -29.76
CA THR A 587 7.75 -18.04 -30.45
C THR A 587 7.83 -18.55 -31.89
N TRP A 588 9.03 -18.54 -32.49
CA TRP A 588 9.31 -18.93 -33.89
C TRP A 588 10.62 -19.73 -33.99
N VAL A 589 10.68 -20.63 -34.98
CA VAL A 589 11.89 -21.40 -35.34
C VAL A 589 12.23 -21.13 -36.80
N SER A 590 13.51 -20.86 -37.10
CA SER A 590 14.00 -20.79 -38.47
C SER A 590 14.14 -22.20 -39.08
N PRO A 591 13.82 -22.42 -40.38
CA PRO A 591 13.94 -23.73 -41.04
C PRO A 591 15.39 -24.19 -41.32
N ILE A 592 16.41 -23.44 -40.89
CA ILE A 592 17.83 -23.75 -41.15
C ILE A 592 18.50 -24.25 -39.86
N GLU A 593 19.34 -25.28 -39.99
CA GLU A 593 20.17 -26.00 -38.99
C GLU A 593 20.19 -25.46 -37.54
N GLY A 594 19.93 -26.35 -36.57
CA GLY A 594 20.07 -26.06 -35.14
C GLY A 594 18.72 -25.90 -34.41
N GLN A 595 17.94 -26.98 -34.37
CA GLN A 595 16.63 -27.04 -33.69
C GLN A 595 16.76 -27.62 -32.27
N LEU A 596 16.06 -27.05 -31.28
CA LEU A 596 16.05 -27.58 -29.91
C LEU A 596 14.96 -28.65 -29.83
N TRP A 597 15.37 -29.90 -30.00
CA TRP A 597 14.49 -31.06 -29.83
C TRP A 597 14.39 -31.45 -28.36
N ILE A 598 13.31 -32.15 -28.00
CA ILE A 598 13.17 -32.71 -26.65
C ILE A 598 14.30 -33.69 -26.32
N SER A 599 14.82 -34.38 -27.35
CA SER A 599 16.01 -35.23 -27.27
C SER A 599 17.29 -34.48 -26.85
N SER A 600 17.32 -33.14 -26.89
CA SER A 600 18.46 -32.32 -26.45
C SER A 600 18.50 -32.02 -24.95
N LEU A 601 17.45 -32.40 -24.19
CA LEU A 601 17.38 -32.14 -22.74
C LEU A 601 18.52 -32.78 -21.92
N HIS A 602 19.13 -33.86 -22.41
CA HIS A 602 20.26 -34.53 -21.75
C HIS A 602 21.53 -33.68 -21.62
N LEU A 603 21.59 -32.54 -22.32
CA LEU A 603 22.75 -31.64 -22.31
C LEU A 603 22.76 -30.66 -21.14
N PHE A 604 21.60 -30.39 -20.51
CA PHE A 604 21.51 -29.45 -19.39
C PHE A 604 22.12 -29.97 -18.08
N PRO A 605 21.92 -31.24 -17.69
CA PRO A 605 22.47 -31.75 -16.43
C PRO A 605 23.99 -31.59 -16.23
N PRO A 606 24.87 -31.87 -17.22
CA PRO A 606 26.30 -31.65 -17.04
C PRO A 606 26.69 -30.16 -17.04
N VAL A 607 25.88 -29.28 -17.64
CA VAL A 607 26.19 -27.86 -17.80
C VAL A 607 25.74 -27.05 -16.59
N CYS A 608 24.56 -27.33 -16.02
CA CYS A 608 23.92 -26.58 -14.93
C CYS A 608 23.46 -27.51 -13.80
N PRO A 609 24.36 -28.10 -12.98
CA PRO A 609 24.01 -29.20 -12.06
C PRO A 609 23.01 -28.84 -10.95
N ASN A 610 22.93 -27.57 -10.55
CA ASN A 610 22.11 -27.08 -9.43
C ASN A 610 20.81 -26.41 -9.87
N LEU A 611 20.38 -26.63 -11.11
CA LEU A 611 19.19 -25.99 -11.65
C LEU A 611 17.91 -26.60 -11.04
N ILE A 612 17.03 -25.74 -10.50
CA ILE A 612 15.77 -26.09 -9.83
C ILE A 612 14.58 -25.91 -10.79
N ARG A 613 14.60 -24.85 -11.60
CA ARG A 613 13.53 -24.51 -12.55
C ARG A 613 14.09 -24.34 -13.96
N LEU A 614 13.49 -25.04 -14.92
CA LEU A 614 13.84 -24.97 -16.34
C LEU A 614 12.58 -24.69 -17.16
N SER A 615 12.60 -23.64 -17.97
CA SER A 615 11.56 -23.32 -18.94
C SER A 615 12.20 -23.25 -20.32
N LEU A 616 11.66 -23.98 -21.30
CA LEU A 616 12.23 -24.09 -22.64
C LEU A 616 11.14 -24.09 -23.71
N SER A 617 11.41 -23.46 -24.86
CA SER A 617 10.67 -23.72 -26.10
C SER A 617 11.37 -24.80 -26.93
N VAL A 618 10.62 -25.86 -27.24
CA VAL A 618 11.18 -27.11 -27.79
C VAL A 618 10.30 -27.60 -28.95
N LEU A 619 10.94 -28.19 -29.96
CA LEU A 619 10.23 -28.95 -31.00
C LEU A 619 9.95 -30.38 -30.51
N LEU A 620 8.69 -30.77 -30.59
CA LEU A 620 8.24 -32.12 -30.29
C LEU A 620 8.33 -32.97 -31.57
N PRO A 621 8.89 -34.19 -31.49
CA PRO A 621 9.01 -35.08 -32.65
C PRO A 621 7.61 -35.48 -33.14
N THR A 622 7.36 -35.35 -34.44
CA THR A 622 6.15 -35.89 -35.10
C THR A 622 6.41 -37.32 -35.55
N TYR A 623 5.35 -38.05 -35.95
CA TYR A 623 5.37 -39.46 -36.36
C TYR A 623 6.44 -39.83 -37.42
N THR A 624 6.98 -38.85 -38.14
CA THR A 624 7.99 -39.03 -39.21
C THR A 624 9.44 -38.93 -38.72
N ASP A 625 9.72 -38.45 -37.50
CA ASP A 625 11.08 -38.24 -36.95
C ASP A 625 11.60 -39.41 -36.09
N LYS A 626 11.85 -40.56 -36.71
CA LYS A 626 12.39 -41.76 -36.03
C LYS A 626 13.75 -41.53 -35.35
N SER A 627 14.60 -40.65 -35.89
CA SER A 627 15.95 -40.38 -35.37
C SER A 627 15.95 -39.77 -33.96
N ASN A 628 14.99 -38.89 -33.66
CA ASN A 628 14.86 -38.27 -32.33
C ASN A 628 14.37 -39.28 -31.27
N ILE A 629 13.44 -40.16 -31.65
CA ILE A 629 12.93 -41.23 -30.79
C ILE A 629 14.04 -42.26 -30.51
N GLU A 630 14.82 -42.62 -31.52
CA GLU A 630 16.00 -43.49 -31.37
C GLU A 630 17.07 -42.87 -30.46
N ALA A 631 17.32 -41.56 -30.59
CA ALA A 631 18.25 -40.84 -29.71
C ALA A 631 17.78 -40.84 -28.25
N MET A 632 16.48 -40.64 -27.99
CA MET A 632 15.92 -40.72 -26.63
C MET A 632 16.05 -42.12 -26.05
N ASN A 633 15.73 -43.16 -26.83
CA ASN A 633 15.89 -44.56 -26.40
C ASN A 633 17.35 -44.93 -26.13
N ALA A 634 18.29 -44.44 -26.95
CA ALA A 634 19.72 -44.65 -26.72
C ALA A 634 20.19 -44.01 -25.40
N GLN A 635 19.63 -42.87 -25.00
CA GLN A 635 19.93 -42.27 -23.69
C GLN A 635 19.29 -43.06 -22.54
N ILE A 636 18.04 -43.51 -22.68
CA ILE A 636 17.38 -44.37 -21.66
C ILE A 636 18.19 -45.65 -21.42
N GLN A 637 18.80 -46.22 -22.45
CA GLN A 637 19.63 -47.44 -22.37
C GLN A 637 20.98 -47.20 -21.68
N LYS A 638 21.50 -45.97 -21.66
CA LYS A 638 22.67 -45.61 -20.86
C LYS A 638 22.24 -45.59 -19.38
N ARG A 639 22.54 -46.67 -18.65
CA ARG A 639 22.14 -46.87 -17.23
C ARG A 639 22.63 -45.79 -16.25
N LEU A 640 23.54 -44.90 -16.66
CA LEU A 640 24.06 -43.80 -15.86
C LEU A 640 23.08 -42.62 -15.89
N ARG A 641 22.32 -42.43 -14.82
CA ARG A 641 21.45 -41.27 -14.65
C ARG A 641 22.27 -40.05 -14.21
N PRO A 642 22.07 -38.87 -14.82
CA PRO A 642 22.72 -37.65 -14.37
C PRO A 642 22.20 -37.24 -12.98
N CYS A 643 23.10 -36.80 -12.11
CA CYS A 643 22.74 -36.23 -10.81
C CYS A 643 22.33 -34.76 -11.01
N HIS A 644 21.07 -34.44 -10.77
CA HIS A 644 20.53 -33.09 -11.02
C HIS A 644 19.37 -32.77 -10.06
N LEU A 645 19.20 -31.49 -9.70
CA LEU A 645 18.24 -31.00 -8.70
C LEU A 645 16.97 -30.38 -9.31
N LEU A 646 16.58 -30.76 -10.54
CA LEU A 646 15.46 -30.10 -11.23
C LEU A 646 14.16 -30.49 -10.54
N GLU A 647 13.39 -29.50 -10.10
CA GLU A 647 12.08 -29.70 -9.46
C GLU A 647 10.93 -29.25 -10.37
N SER A 648 11.14 -28.29 -11.27
CA SER A 648 10.10 -27.78 -12.18
C SER A 648 10.59 -27.70 -13.62
N LEU A 649 9.83 -28.26 -14.54
CA LEU A 649 10.08 -28.21 -15.99
C LEU A 649 8.87 -27.61 -16.70
N CYS A 650 9.07 -26.52 -17.42
CA CYS A 650 8.09 -25.89 -18.28
C CYS A 650 8.51 -26.07 -19.74
N VAL A 651 7.64 -26.63 -20.57
CA VAL A 651 7.89 -26.84 -22.00
C VAL A 651 6.85 -26.11 -22.81
N SER A 652 7.29 -25.24 -23.72
CA SER A 652 6.42 -24.55 -24.68
C SER A 652 6.67 -25.07 -26.09
N LYS A 653 5.60 -25.26 -26.87
CA LYS A 653 5.66 -25.65 -28.29
C LYS A 653 5.84 -24.40 -29.16
N PHE A 654 6.70 -24.46 -30.16
CA PHE A 654 6.82 -23.38 -31.15
C PHE A 654 5.54 -23.23 -31.98
N HIS A 655 5.08 -21.99 -32.21
CA HIS A 655 3.76 -21.71 -32.81
C HIS A 655 3.74 -21.61 -34.34
N ASN A 656 4.87 -21.37 -35.01
CA ASN A 656 4.92 -21.18 -36.48
C ASN A 656 6.16 -21.83 -37.09
N CYS A 657 5.95 -22.81 -37.97
CA CYS A 657 6.95 -23.33 -38.90
C CYS A 657 6.33 -23.31 -40.31
N PRO A 658 6.73 -22.41 -41.22
CA PRO A 658 6.02 -22.19 -42.49
C PRO A 658 6.09 -23.37 -43.48
N ASP A 659 7.01 -24.32 -43.29
CA ASP A 659 7.27 -25.41 -44.25
C ASP A 659 6.95 -26.83 -43.76
N ASN A 660 6.28 -27.01 -42.61
CA ASN A 660 5.91 -28.36 -42.16
C ASN A 660 4.40 -28.52 -41.90
N PRO A 661 3.60 -28.95 -42.89
CA PRO A 661 2.19 -29.24 -42.71
C PRO A 661 1.91 -30.41 -41.72
N ASP A 662 2.94 -31.11 -41.25
CA ASP A 662 2.82 -32.20 -40.25
C ASP A 662 2.75 -31.71 -38.79
N VAL A 663 2.83 -30.41 -38.51
CA VAL A 663 2.72 -29.85 -37.13
C VAL A 663 1.32 -30.07 -36.50
N HIS A 664 0.35 -30.49 -37.32
CA HIS A 664 -1.03 -30.83 -36.96
C HIS A 664 -1.33 -32.35 -36.94
N LYS A 665 -0.33 -33.23 -37.09
CA LYS A 665 -0.56 -34.69 -36.97
C LYS A 665 -0.56 -35.10 -35.49
N ALA A 666 -1.60 -35.84 -35.12
CA ALA A 666 -1.80 -36.39 -33.78
C ALA A 666 -0.58 -37.21 -33.32
N PHE A 667 -0.06 -36.91 -32.14
CA PHE A 667 0.99 -37.68 -31.50
C PHE A 667 0.47 -39.09 -31.14
N SER A 668 1.29 -40.12 -31.30
CA SER A 668 0.91 -41.47 -30.87
C SER A 668 1.05 -41.62 -29.35
N VAL A 669 0.30 -42.56 -28.76
CA VAL A 669 0.45 -42.96 -27.35
C VAL A 669 1.83 -43.56 -27.10
N GLN A 670 2.43 -44.23 -28.08
CA GLN A 670 3.77 -44.80 -27.97
C GLN A 670 4.83 -43.69 -27.81
N ASP A 671 4.68 -42.58 -28.54
CA ASP A 671 5.59 -41.43 -28.44
C ASP A 671 5.50 -40.76 -27.06
N ALA A 672 4.28 -40.64 -26.52
CA ALA A 672 4.05 -40.13 -25.16
C ALA A 672 4.78 -40.97 -24.10
N ILE A 673 4.78 -42.30 -24.24
CA ILE A 673 5.47 -43.21 -23.32
C ILE A 673 6.99 -43.06 -23.43
N VAL A 674 7.54 -42.95 -24.65
CA VAL A 674 8.99 -42.77 -24.83
C VAL A 674 9.45 -41.42 -24.28
N ILE A 675 8.71 -40.35 -24.54
CA ILE A 675 9.03 -39.00 -24.05
C ILE A 675 8.94 -38.93 -22.52
N SER A 676 7.89 -39.46 -21.92
CA SER A 676 7.73 -39.49 -20.45
C SER A 676 8.86 -40.27 -19.78
N ARG A 677 9.20 -41.47 -20.28
CA ARG A 677 10.34 -42.26 -19.77
C ARG A 677 11.68 -41.56 -19.94
N TYR A 678 11.87 -40.84 -21.05
CA TYR A 678 13.09 -40.08 -21.30
C TYR A 678 13.23 -38.89 -20.32
N ILE A 679 12.17 -38.11 -20.11
CA ILE A 679 12.16 -37.00 -19.14
C ILE A 679 12.44 -37.51 -17.73
N ASP A 680 11.75 -38.58 -17.31
CA ASP A 680 11.92 -39.19 -15.99
C ASP A 680 13.32 -39.84 -15.78
N HIS A 681 13.96 -40.30 -16.85
CA HIS A 681 15.33 -40.82 -16.81
C HIS A 681 16.36 -39.69 -16.57
N ILE A 682 16.17 -38.54 -17.21
CA ILE A 682 17.10 -37.39 -17.14
C ILE A 682 16.88 -36.55 -15.89
N PHE A 683 15.61 -36.35 -15.48
CA PHE A 683 15.24 -35.50 -14.34
C PHE A 683 14.50 -36.30 -13.27
N PRO A 684 15.23 -37.08 -12.44
CA PRO A 684 14.61 -38.03 -11.53
C PRO A 684 13.97 -37.42 -10.28
N HIS A 685 14.16 -36.11 -10.03
CA HIS A 685 13.69 -35.37 -8.85
C HIS A 685 12.63 -34.30 -9.16
N LEU A 686 12.10 -34.35 -10.38
CA LEU A 686 11.12 -33.39 -10.88
C LEU A 686 9.80 -33.56 -10.09
N LYS A 687 9.15 -32.44 -9.73
CA LYS A 687 7.90 -32.39 -8.95
C LYS A 687 6.73 -31.88 -9.77
N SER A 688 7.01 -31.03 -10.76
CA SER A 688 6.00 -30.38 -11.58
C SER A 688 6.47 -30.31 -13.03
N ILE A 689 5.60 -30.70 -13.95
CA ILE A 689 5.78 -30.52 -15.40
C ILE A 689 4.59 -29.76 -15.95
N VAL A 690 4.88 -28.63 -16.61
CA VAL A 690 3.85 -27.83 -17.26
C VAL A 690 4.17 -27.74 -18.75
N PHE A 691 3.22 -28.16 -19.58
CA PHE A 691 3.25 -27.84 -21.00
C PHE A 691 2.41 -26.59 -21.21
N LEU A 692 3.02 -25.49 -21.66
CA LEU A 692 2.26 -24.25 -21.93
C LEU A 692 1.37 -24.45 -23.16
N PRO A 693 0.07 -24.10 -23.07
CA PRO A 693 -0.90 -24.44 -24.09
C PRO A 693 -0.60 -23.71 -25.41
N SER A 694 -0.45 -24.46 -26.49
CA SER A 694 -0.81 -23.96 -27.81
C SER A 694 -2.29 -24.28 -28.04
N GLN A 695 -3.01 -23.44 -28.78
CA GLN A 695 -4.47 -23.57 -28.98
C GLN A 695 -4.93 -24.89 -29.64
N ALA A 696 -4.04 -25.88 -29.88
CA ALA A 696 -4.30 -27.01 -30.74
C ALA A 696 -4.48 -28.38 -30.06
N GLU A 697 -3.94 -28.70 -28.87
CA GLU A 697 -4.06 -30.09 -28.32
C GLU A 697 -3.68 -30.20 -26.81
N PRO A 698 -4.60 -29.89 -25.87
CA PRO A 698 -4.31 -29.93 -24.43
C PRO A 698 -4.17 -31.37 -23.86
N ASP A 699 -4.92 -32.33 -24.38
CA ASP A 699 -5.07 -33.66 -23.75
C ASP A 699 -3.80 -34.53 -23.80
N TRP A 700 -3.04 -34.49 -24.90
CA TRP A 700 -1.81 -35.27 -25.04
C TRP A 700 -0.71 -34.77 -24.09
N SER A 701 -0.55 -33.45 -24.00
CA SER A 701 0.45 -32.82 -23.14
C SER A 701 0.18 -33.05 -21.65
N LEU A 702 -1.10 -33.04 -21.27
CA LEU A 702 -1.57 -33.40 -19.93
C LEU A 702 -1.28 -34.89 -19.64
N GLY A 703 -1.53 -35.78 -20.61
CA GLY A 703 -1.23 -37.21 -20.49
C GLY A 703 0.26 -37.51 -20.30
N VAL A 704 1.15 -36.81 -21.01
CA VAL A 704 2.61 -36.94 -20.81
C VAL A 704 3.02 -36.48 -19.41
N ALA A 705 2.49 -35.35 -18.93
CA ALA A 705 2.79 -34.86 -17.58
C ALA A 705 2.35 -35.86 -16.49
N GLN A 706 1.11 -36.38 -16.60
CA GLN A 706 0.58 -37.40 -15.69
C GLN A 706 1.41 -38.69 -15.70
N LEU A 707 1.82 -39.17 -16.88
CA LEU A 707 2.68 -40.36 -16.99
C LEU A 707 4.03 -40.18 -16.29
N VAL A 708 4.62 -38.99 -16.34
CA VAL A 708 5.88 -38.72 -15.62
C VAL A 708 5.65 -38.67 -14.10
N GLU A 709 4.57 -38.05 -13.64
CA GLU A 709 4.20 -38.04 -12.22
C GLU A 709 4.02 -39.46 -11.66
N GLU A 710 3.33 -40.33 -12.40
CA GLU A 710 3.14 -41.74 -12.01
C GLU A 710 4.47 -42.51 -11.99
N LEU A 711 5.34 -42.33 -12.99
CA LEU A 711 6.66 -42.96 -13.01
C LEU A 711 7.53 -42.53 -11.82
N GLN A 712 7.41 -41.27 -11.38
CA GLN A 712 8.10 -40.76 -10.19
C GLN A 712 7.49 -41.30 -8.90
N ALA A 713 6.16 -41.42 -8.82
CA ALA A 713 5.46 -41.99 -7.67
C ALA A 713 5.85 -43.46 -7.46
N VAL A 714 5.86 -44.27 -8.53
CA VAL A 714 6.32 -45.66 -8.51
C VAL A 714 7.75 -45.73 -7.98
N ARG A 715 8.66 -44.88 -8.49
CA ARG A 715 10.05 -44.85 -8.03
C ARG A 715 10.19 -44.43 -6.56
N LYS A 716 9.40 -43.46 -6.11
CA LYS A 716 9.40 -43.03 -4.70
C LYS A 716 8.95 -44.19 -3.81
N SER A 717 7.91 -44.92 -4.22
CA SER A 717 7.46 -46.13 -3.53
C SER A 717 8.55 -47.22 -3.50
N GLU A 718 9.26 -47.46 -4.60
CA GLU A 718 10.37 -48.43 -4.64
C GLU A 718 11.54 -48.04 -3.73
N ARG A 719 11.86 -46.74 -3.60
CA ARG A 719 12.89 -46.26 -2.65
C ARG A 719 12.43 -46.40 -1.19
N ASP A 720 11.19 -46.04 -0.90
CA ASP A 720 10.63 -46.11 0.45
C ASP A 720 10.47 -47.58 0.91
N HIS A 721 10.15 -48.50 -0.01
CA HIS A 721 10.11 -49.94 0.24
C HIS A 721 11.51 -50.60 0.23
N GLY A 722 12.46 -50.06 -0.54
CA GLY A 722 13.85 -50.55 -0.61
C GLY A 722 14.71 -50.18 0.60
N CYS A 723 14.38 -49.11 1.33
CA CYS A 723 15.07 -48.71 2.57
C CYS A 723 14.74 -49.61 3.77
N ALA A 724 13.72 -50.49 3.67
CA ALA A 724 13.39 -51.45 4.71
C ALA A 724 14.26 -52.73 4.66
N CYS A 725 15.06 -52.94 3.60
CA CYS A 725 15.68 -54.25 3.35
C CYS A 725 17.22 -54.30 3.36
N HIS A 726 17.95 -53.18 3.51
CA HIS A 726 19.42 -53.21 3.61
C HIS A 726 19.97 -52.35 4.77
N LYS A 727 20.00 -52.95 5.97
CA LYS A 727 21.12 -52.78 6.92
C LYS A 727 22.11 -53.92 6.68
N PRO A 728 23.37 -53.66 6.33
CA PRO A 728 24.48 -54.42 6.90
C PRO A 728 24.69 -54.07 8.37
#